data_AF-A0A9P1C2H6-F1
#
_entry.id   AF-A0A9P1C2H6-F1
#
_cell.length_a   1.000
_cell.length_b   1.000
_cell.length_c   1.000
_cell.angle_alpha   90.00
_cell.angle_beta   90.00
_cell.angle_gamma   90.00
#
_symmetry.space_group_name_H-M   'P 1'
#
loop_
_entity.id
_entity.type
_entity.pdbx_description
1 polymer ?
#
loop_
_entity_poly.entity_id
_entity_poly.type
_entity_poly.pdbx_seq_one_letter_code
_entity_poly.pdbx_strand_id
1 'polypeptide(L)'
;MPRWSAVSQAGASSISSIDILSQTQVYVLCIPSRKEHAASLMTRWGFHAQLVDGPDKSSFDLQRLISAGVVLPEYLDVVWQDVEYFPEGKVACHLGHLNILERFLAQREKLFALIFEDDLEAGPESLREDLSHFLSQVPQDFDLLHLGFVRESRAARQPVNTNGSVFRSVEALGRHAYVVTRKVAELLVKHTLPMYNHGDKMFQAVYHQFRLKAYQPEEPLFFQDRINFESELSERWKPSRAFQPTAEDDGIRSCDRPEMLRRQKMKQAQSRWPCSNSALFLNVDGVLNMVDSAFSVSTCGRPEQCHLTRLAKVMKQGCCLVLTSRWRLDERYWGRLASALVRSGIPWAAQAMSATPDGQGHGADELEQRLLEIGAWLESNTWVDHWAIVDCWDLMGIDPTIGEQFVRTDPKYGLLDEHVQELSMILTGLFGSFGISCPCVVRHAKTDIEMIDDDRTPSDPPRETVVPGENGWYFAGFVGAFPAIASNSEQLTAPVNGTLDSLAQSNAELSRYLYNDVKVCVKCGRPCANTQKACQACGTSLADVPVTQTENVMMGFIFGVERTLKLPLMISLRRQTDNVIVFDDLLAMSSCHLNALLTSHYCQDWRWLLRDPVTARGLLDEMVHEAWQATLSFWANERWRKFVYREGVTPEMVRDNIICGFNSPPSQFQLHMQWIVLPLMPFHHQKLFDGLHAQRGRWFPLEYVSKILDVLVTEGNTFDVKSDTSVDEIIQYFNKRGVYYEEVWAERYQTYCKSYSLSNWQAEDFKYVVFQGKVHEIQEALPDGRICVGETLQIDPVSLHHEDKLLLQNYGRRMENDRPGGTYYKHHKALKIGDGGIRIWPGLER
;
A
#
# COMPACT_ATOMS: atom_id res chain seq x y z
N MET A 1 38.18 -29.81 19.42
CA MET A 1 38.84 -31.12 19.28
C MET A 1 37.75 -32.15 19.07
N PRO A 2 37.81 -32.93 17.97
CA PRO A 2 38.64 -34.15 17.91
C PRO A 2 39.67 -34.11 16.77
N ARG A 3 40.78 -34.82 16.98
CA ARG A 3 41.91 -34.96 16.06
C ARG A 3 41.53 -35.85 14.87
N TRP A 4 41.69 -35.34 13.65
CA TRP A 4 41.80 -36.16 12.44
C TRP A 4 43.27 -36.37 12.10
N SER A 5 43.64 -37.63 12.00
CA SER A 5 44.96 -38.17 11.72
C SER A 5 45.41 -37.87 10.29
N ALA A 6 46.70 -37.58 10.15
CA ALA A 6 47.40 -37.40 8.89
C ALA A 6 47.31 -38.66 8.02
N VAL A 7 46.92 -38.49 6.76
CA VAL A 7 47.14 -39.45 5.68
C VAL A 7 48.22 -38.89 4.77
N SER A 8 49.16 -39.76 4.46
CA SER A 8 50.43 -39.56 3.77
C SER A 8 50.33 -38.97 2.37
N GLN A 9 51.35 -38.16 2.04
CA GLN A 9 51.72 -37.76 0.68
C GLN A 9 51.91 -38.98 -0.23
N ALA A 10 51.17 -39.03 -1.33
CA ALA A 10 51.48 -39.87 -2.48
C ALA A 10 51.04 -39.16 -3.77
N GLY A 11 52.00 -38.95 -4.68
CA GLY A 11 51.77 -38.72 -6.10
C GLY A 11 51.37 -37.30 -6.50
N ALA A 12 52.36 -36.44 -6.82
CA ALA A 12 52.15 -35.30 -7.71
C ALA A 12 51.93 -35.83 -9.13
N SER A 13 50.72 -36.28 -9.43
CA SER A 13 50.23 -36.40 -10.80
C SER A 13 49.93 -34.98 -11.31
N SER A 14 50.27 -34.69 -12.56
CA SER A 14 49.90 -33.45 -13.22
C SER A 14 48.37 -33.31 -13.22
N ILE A 15 47.83 -32.55 -12.27
CA ILE A 15 46.42 -32.22 -12.22
C ILE A 15 46.14 -31.41 -13.48
N SER A 16 45.40 -31.99 -14.42
CA SER A 16 44.81 -31.24 -15.53
C SER A 16 44.04 -30.08 -14.92
N SER A 17 44.38 -28.84 -15.30
CA SER A 17 43.67 -27.64 -14.84
C SER A 17 42.17 -27.87 -14.99
N ILE A 18 41.42 -27.81 -13.89
CA ILE A 18 39.97 -27.96 -13.91
C ILE A 18 39.43 -26.80 -14.74
N ASP A 19 38.70 -27.12 -15.82
CA ASP A 19 37.93 -26.13 -16.53
C ASP A 19 36.71 -25.76 -15.66
N ILE A 20 36.80 -24.60 -15.02
CA ILE A 20 35.77 -24.10 -14.09
C ILE A 20 34.42 -24.04 -14.78
N LEU A 21 34.37 -23.59 -16.04
CA LEU A 21 33.10 -23.34 -16.71
C LEU A 21 32.36 -24.64 -17.05
N SER A 22 33.04 -25.70 -17.50
CA SER A 22 32.38 -27.00 -17.74
C SER A 22 31.89 -27.67 -16.44
N GLN A 23 32.52 -27.38 -15.31
CA GLN A 23 32.11 -27.85 -13.98
C GLN A 23 31.07 -26.96 -13.29
N THR A 24 30.57 -25.93 -13.98
CA THR A 24 29.62 -24.96 -13.43
C THR A 24 28.18 -25.25 -13.85
N GLN A 25 27.24 -25.14 -12.91
CA GLN A 25 25.81 -25.00 -13.19
C GLN A 25 25.46 -23.51 -13.28
N VAL A 26 24.76 -23.10 -14.34
CA VAL A 26 24.33 -21.70 -14.50
C VAL A 26 22.88 -21.53 -14.05
N TYR A 27 22.62 -20.50 -13.25
CA TYR A 27 21.30 -20.10 -12.77
C TYR A 27 21.05 -18.63 -13.07
N VAL A 28 19.79 -18.26 -13.30
CA VAL A 28 19.34 -16.87 -13.32
C VAL A 28 18.17 -16.70 -12.37
N LEU A 29 18.30 -15.83 -11.39
CA LEU A 29 17.19 -15.38 -10.54
C LEU A 29 16.38 -14.36 -11.33
N CYS A 30 15.11 -14.66 -11.58
CA CYS A 30 14.27 -13.81 -12.43
C CYS A 30 12.85 -13.67 -11.90
N ILE A 31 12.30 -12.46 -12.03
CA ILE A 31 10.85 -12.24 -11.89
C ILE A 31 10.14 -12.62 -13.20
N PRO A 32 8.85 -13.00 -13.14
CA PRO A 32 8.12 -13.47 -14.32
C PRO A 32 8.18 -12.52 -15.53
N SER A 33 8.12 -11.21 -15.29
CA SER A 33 8.15 -10.19 -16.37
C SER A 33 9.51 -10.04 -17.06
N ARG A 34 10.60 -10.55 -16.49
CA ARG A 34 11.97 -10.42 -17.03
C ARG A 34 12.55 -11.74 -17.53
N LYS A 35 11.79 -12.84 -17.46
CA LYS A 35 12.22 -14.17 -17.89
C LYS A 35 12.66 -14.22 -19.36
N GLU A 36 11.92 -13.57 -20.24
CA GLU A 36 12.22 -13.58 -21.68
C GLU A 36 13.53 -12.83 -21.98
N HIS A 37 13.73 -11.68 -21.34
CA HIS A 37 15.00 -10.93 -21.39
C HIS A 37 16.17 -11.79 -20.90
N ALA A 38 16.04 -12.36 -19.70
CA ALA A 38 17.06 -13.26 -19.13
C ALA A 38 17.37 -14.45 -20.06
N ALA A 39 16.34 -15.10 -20.61
CA ALA A 39 16.52 -16.22 -21.55
C ALA A 39 17.26 -15.79 -22.82
N SER A 40 16.93 -14.61 -23.36
CA SER A 40 17.59 -14.04 -24.52
C SER A 40 19.07 -13.77 -24.26
N LEU A 41 19.41 -13.19 -23.11
CA LEU A 41 20.81 -12.95 -22.72
C LEU A 41 21.60 -14.24 -22.55
N MET A 42 21.03 -15.22 -21.84
CA MET A 42 21.68 -16.52 -21.67
C MET A 42 21.93 -17.22 -23.01
N THR A 43 20.96 -17.15 -23.92
CA THR A 43 21.10 -17.68 -25.29
C THR A 43 22.20 -16.95 -26.06
N ARG A 44 22.23 -15.61 -25.99
CA ARG A 44 23.23 -14.77 -26.64
C ARG A 44 24.65 -15.09 -26.15
N TRP A 45 24.83 -15.29 -24.85
CA TRP A 45 26.12 -15.67 -24.26
C TRP A 45 26.41 -17.17 -24.37
N GLY A 46 25.48 -17.96 -24.91
CA GLY A 46 25.61 -19.40 -25.09
C GLY A 46 25.60 -20.21 -23.79
N PHE A 47 24.97 -19.70 -22.73
CA PHE A 47 24.77 -20.43 -21.47
C PHE A 47 23.49 -21.25 -21.51
N HIS A 48 23.59 -22.51 -21.07
CA HIS A 48 22.43 -23.32 -20.71
C HIS A 48 22.09 -23.07 -19.25
N ALA A 49 21.29 -22.03 -19.00
CA ALA A 49 20.95 -21.60 -17.65
C ALA A 49 19.58 -22.12 -17.18
N GLN A 50 19.49 -22.43 -15.89
CA GLN A 50 18.22 -22.65 -15.23
C GLN A 50 17.64 -21.33 -14.74
N LEU A 51 16.53 -20.90 -15.34
CA LEU A 51 15.77 -19.75 -14.85
C LEU A 51 15.00 -20.15 -13.59
N VAL A 52 15.23 -19.44 -12.49
CA VAL A 52 14.60 -19.67 -11.20
C VAL A 52 13.74 -18.48 -10.85
N ASP A 53 12.46 -18.75 -10.58
CA ASP A 53 11.51 -17.74 -10.13
C ASP A 53 11.93 -17.13 -8.81
N GLY A 54 12.14 -15.81 -8.82
CA GLY A 54 12.22 -14.99 -7.63
C GLY A 54 10.84 -14.93 -6.96
N PRO A 55 10.77 -14.96 -5.62
CA PRO A 55 9.52 -14.74 -4.92
C PRO A 55 8.96 -13.35 -5.25
N ASP A 56 7.64 -13.23 -5.42
CA ASP A 56 7.01 -11.93 -5.70
C ASP A 56 7.06 -11.05 -4.45
N LYS A 57 7.59 -9.83 -4.56
CA LYS A 57 7.66 -8.88 -3.44
C LYS A 57 6.27 -8.59 -2.85
N SER A 58 5.23 -8.59 -3.67
CA SER A 58 3.84 -8.35 -3.24
C SER A 58 3.24 -9.51 -2.41
N SER A 59 3.89 -10.68 -2.43
CA SER A 59 3.45 -11.85 -1.68
C SER A 59 4.00 -11.92 -0.25
N PHE A 60 4.91 -11.01 0.13
CA PHE A 60 5.50 -11.01 1.46
C PHE A 60 4.69 -10.19 2.45
N ASP A 61 4.50 -10.79 3.62
CA ASP A 61 4.10 -10.11 4.84
C ASP A 61 5.32 -10.10 5.77
N LEU A 62 5.97 -8.94 5.90
CA LEU A 62 7.17 -8.79 6.72
C LEU A 62 6.92 -9.12 8.18
N GLN A 63 5.75 -8.76 8.73
CA GLN A 63 5.42 -9.05 10.13
C GLN A 63 5.31 -10.55 10.36
N ARG A 64 4.72 -11.27 9.39
CA ARG A 64 4.68 -12.73 9.42
C ARG A 64 6.07 -13.35 9.33
N LEU A 65 6.96 -12.83 8.48
CA LEU A 65 8.33 -13.33 8.35
C LEU A 65 9.17 -13.08 9.62
N ILE A 66 8.95 -11.93 10.27
CA ILE A 66 9.57 -11.62 11.57
C ILE A 66 9.06 -12.59 12.63
N SER A 67 7.75 -12.78 12.71
CA SER A 67 7.11 -13.72 13.64
C SER A 67 7.58 -15.16 13.42
N ALA A 68 7.88 -15.53 12.17
CA ALA A 68 8.41 -16.84 11.81
C ALA A 68 9.93 -16.98 12.04
N GLY A 69 10.62 -15.92 12.45
CA GLY A 69 12.07 -15.92 12.65
C GLY A 69 12.87 -16.08 11.36
N VAL A 70 12.30 -15.70 10.21
CA VAL A 70 13.00 -15.69 8.91
C VAL A 70 13.77 -14.38 8.73
N VAL A 71 13.21 -13.28 9.24
CA VAL A 71 13.78 -11.94 9.26
C VAL A 71 13.85 -11.49 10.71
N LEU A 72 14.94 -10.88 11.14
CA LEU A 72 15.03 -10.32 12.47
C LEU A 72 14.37 -8.92 12.51
N PRO A 73 13.74 -8.50 13.62
CA PRO A 73 13.12 -7.17 13.74
C PRO A 73 14.06 -6.01 13.38
N GLU A 74 15.34 -6.13 13.71
CA GLU A 74 16.39 -5.12 13.45
C GLU A 74 16.59 -4.86 11.95
N TYR A 75 16.18 -5.80 11.08
CA TYR A 75 16.20 -5.59 9.64
C TYR A 75 15.33 -4.40 9.21
N LEU A 76 14.24 -4.13 9.94
CA LEU A 76 13.38 -2.97 9.67
C LEU A 76 14.08 -1.63 9.94
N ASP A 77 15.17 -1.63 10.70
CA ASP A 77 15.92 -0.43 11.08
C ASP A 77 17.17 -0.19 10.22
N VAL A 78 17.43 -1.08 9.25
CA VAL A 78 18.56 -0.99 8.32
C VAL A 78 18.30 0.10 7.28
N VAL A 79 19.06 1.20 7.38
CA VAL A 79 19.04 2.32 6.43
C VAL A 79 20.30 2.29 5.56
N TRP A 80 20.14 2.49 4.25
CA TRP A 80 21.27 2.53 3.31
C TRP A 80 21.25 3.80 2.45
N GLN A 81 22.26 4.66 2.67
CA GLN A 81 22.66 5.78 1.80
C GLN A 81 21.49 6.58 1.19
N ASP A 82 20.64 7.16 2.05
CA ASP A 82 19.58 8.11 1.67
C ASP A 82 18.59 7.62 0.61
N VAL A 83 18.38 6.30 0.51
CA VAL A 83 17.49 5.72 -0.51
C VAL A 83 16.46 4.80 0.09
N GLU A 84 15.23 5.10 -0.33
CA GLU A 84 14.03 4.30 -0.16
C GLU A 84 14.22 2.93 -0.83
N TYR A 85 14.30 1.90 0.01
CA TYR A 85 14.26 0.51 -0.42
C TYR A 85 12.92 -0.09 -0.02
N PHE A 86 12.37 -0.96 -0.88
CA PHE A 86 11.27 -1.83 -0.50
C PHE A 86 11.85 -3.00 0.31
N PRO A 87 11.62 -3.08 1.64
CA PRO A 87 12.22 -4.14 2.44
C PRO A 87 11.80 -5.53 1.96
N GLU A 88 10.57 -5.67 1.46
CA GLU A 88 10.02 -6.88 0.85
C GLU A 88 10.81 -7.30 -0.40
N GLY A 89 11.13 -6.36 -1.28
CA GLY A 89 11.89 -6.65 -2.51
C GLY A 89 13.30 -7.18 -2.20
N LYS A 90 13.94 -6.64 -1.17
CA LYS A 90 15.27 -7.09 -0.72
C LYS A 90 15.21 -8.47 -0.07
N VAL A 91 14.17 -8.74 0.73
CA VAL A 91 13.91 -10.08 1.30
C VAL A 91 13.64 -11.08 0.19
N ALA A 92 12.78 -10.73 -0.78
CA ALA A 92 12.47 -11.54 -1.95
C ALA A 92 13.72 -11.94 -2.73
N CYS A 93 14.55 -10.95 -3.06
CA CYS A 93 15.84 -11.15 -3.71
C CYS A 93 16.73 -12.08 -2.88
N HIS A 94 16.91 -11.81 -1.58
CA HIS A 94 17.74 -12.65 -0.71
C HIS A 94 17.27 -14.11 -0.65
N LEU A 95 15.99 -14.34 -0.39
CA LEU A 95 15.40 -15.69 -0.35
C LEU A 95 15.47 -16.39 -1.72
N GLY A 96 15.36 -15.63 -2.82
CA GLY A 96 15.58 -16.12 -4.17
C GLY A 96 17.00 -16.68 -4.38
N HIS A 97 18.03 -15.97 -3.93
CA HIS A 97 19.40 -16.48 -3.96
C HIS A 97 19.57 -17.73 -3.08
N LEU A 98 18.97 -17.76 -1.88
CA LEU A 98 19.06 -18.93 -1.01
C LEU A 98 18.42 -20.16 -1.65
N ASN A 99 17.25 -20.02 -2.27
CA ASN A 99 16.60 -21.09 -3.04
C ASN A 99 17.51 -21.62 -4.18
N ILE A 100 18.20 -20.73 -4.90
CA ILE A 100 19.19 -21.17 -5.92
C ILE A 100 20.33 -21.96 -5.28
N LEU A 101 20.90 -21.46 -4.19
CA LEU A 101 22.00 -22.13 -3.49
C LEU A 101 21.56 -23.51 -2.97
N GLU A 102 20.38 -23.63 -2.39
CA GLU A 102 19.82 -24.91 -1.94
C GLU A 102 19.61 -25.89 -3.09
N ARG A 103 19.09 -25.43 -4.24
CA ARG A 103 18.97 -26.26 -5.46
C ARG A 103 20.32 -26.75 -5.95
N PHE A 104 21.31 -25.86 -5.96
CA PHE A 104 22.69 -26.23 -6.31
C PHE A 104 23.27 -27.26 -5.33
N LEU A 105 22.97 -27.12 -4.03
CA LEU A 105 23.40 -28.06 -3.00
C LEU A 105 22.69 -29.43 -3.10
N ALA A 106 21.49 -29.49 -3.69
CA ALA A 106 20.75 -30.74 -3.89
C ALA A 106 21.30 -31.61 -5.03
N GLN A 107 21.82 -31.00 -6.12
CA GLN A 107 22.45 -31.73 -7.23
C GLN A 107 23.91 -32.11 -6.90
N ARG A 108 24.48 -33.19 -7.46
CA ARG A 108 25.86 -33.62 -7.14
C ARG A 108 26.85 -33.60 -8.32
N GLU A 109 26.40 -33.21 -9.50
CA GLU A 109 27.14 -33.31 -10.76
C GLU A 109 28.09 -32.13 -10.99
N LYS A 110 27.69 -30.93 -10.58
CA LYS A 110 28.44 -29.69 -10.81
C LYS A 110 29.14 -29.23 -9.54
N LEU A 111 30.39 -28.79 -9.68
CA LEU A 111 31.25 -28.36 -8.58
C LEU A 111 31.04 -26.88 -8.20
N PHE A 112 30.58 -26.08 -9.16
CA PHE A 112 30.40 -24.64 -9.01
C PHE A 112 28.98 -24.22 -9.45
N ALA A 113 28.50 -23.11 -8.90
CA ALA A 113 27.31 -22.43 -9.38
C ALA A 113 27.68 -21.02 -9.85
N LEU A 114 27.29 -20.68 -11.09
CA LEU A 114 27.31 -19.32 -11.63
C LEU A 114 25.89 -18.79 -11.56
N ILE A 115 25.70 -17.69 -10.85
CA ILE A 115 24.39 -17.13 -10.52
C ILE A 115 24.33 -15.72 -11.07
N PHE A 116 23.28 -15.46 -11.86
CA PHE A 116 22.94 -14.16 -12.41
C PHE A 116 21.62 -13.63 -11.82
N GLU A 117 21.47 -12.31 -11.75
CA GLU A 117 20.16 -11.64 -11.63
C GLU A 117 19.60 -11.32 -13.03
N ASP A 118 18.33 -10.93 -13.13
CA ASP A 118 17.62 -10.71 -14.39
C ASP A 118 17.79 -9.31 -14.99
N ASP A 119 18.45 -8.40 -14.28
CA ASP A 119 18.60 -7.00 -14.64
C ASP A 119 19.96 -6.70 -15.29
N LEU A 120 20.53 -7.66 -16.03
CA LEU A 120 21.84 -7.51 -16.67
C LEU A 120 21.77 -6.81 -18.02
N GLU A 121 22.83 -6.07 -18.34
CA GLU A 121 23.10 -5.53 -19.68
C GLU A 121 23.50 -6.66 -20.63
N ALA A 122 23.23 -6.47 -21.92
CA ALA A 122 23.59 -7.49 -22.92
C ALA A 122 25.10 -7.71 -23.09
N GLY A 123 25.92 -6.72 -22.69
CA GLY A 123 27.37 -6.79 -22.81
C GLY A 123 27.88 -6.89 -24.26
N PRO A 124 29.21 -7.02 -24.44
CA PRO A 124 29.81 -7.31 -25.75
C PRO A 124 29.53 -8.75 -26.19
N GLU A 125 29.69 -9.03 -27.49
CA GLU A 125 29.58 -10.40 -28.01
C GLU A 125 30.69 -11.32 -27.49
N SER A 126 31.86 -10.76 -27.11
CA SER A 126 33.01 -11.47 -26.55
C SER A 126 32.87 -11.91 -25.09
N LEU A 127 31.73 -11.65 -24.45
CA LEU A 127 31.60 -11.75 -23.00
C LEU A 127 31.91 -13.15 -22.45
N ARG A 128 31.58 -14.20 -23.21
CA ARG A 128 31.87 -15.58 -22.82
C ARG A 128 33.36 -15.90 -22.92
N GLU A 129 34.01 -15.43 -23.97
CA GLU A 129 35.45 -15.55 -24.16
C GLU A 129 36.20 -14.81 -23.07
N ASP A 130 35.75 -13.59 -22.72
CA ASP A 130 36.31 -12.76 -21.66
C ASP A 130 36.18 -13.45 -20.29
N LEU A 131 35.01 -14.02 -19.99
CA LEU A 131 34.81 -14.83 -18.80
C LEU A 131 35.73 -16.06 -18.79
N SER A 132 35.83 -16.78 -19.91
CA SER A 132 36.66 -17.99 -20.00
C SER A 132 38.14 -17.66 -19.80
N HIS A 133 38.61 -16.55 -20.38
CA HIS A 133 39.96 -16.05 -20.20
C HIS A 133 40.25 -15.62 -18.76
N PHE A 134 39.29 -14.96 -18.09
CA PHE A 134 39.40 -14.64 -16.67
C PHE A 134 39.50 -15.92 -15.83
N LEU A 135 38.57 -16.86 -16.01
CA LEU A 135 38.54 -18.11 -15.25
C LEU A 135 39.80 -18.96 -15.42
N SER A 136 40.46 -18.95 -16.58
CA SER A 136 41.72 -19.67 -16.79
C SER A 136 42.89 -19.10 -15.97
N GLN A 137 42.75 -17.89 -15.42
CA GLN A 137 43.77 -17.20 -14.63
C GLN A 137 43.46 -17.19 -13.14
N VAL A 138 42.24 -17.59 -12.74
CA VAL A 138 41.82 -17.64 -11.34
C VAL A 138 42.58 -18.76 -10.61
N PRO A 139 43.12 -18.49 -9.40
CA PRO A 139 43.69 -19.53 -8.55
C PRO A 139 42.68 -20.64 -8.26
N GLN A 140 43.10 -21.90 -8.44
CA GLN A 140 42.23 -23.08 -8.27
C GLN A 140 41.71 -23.28 -6.83
N ASP A 141 42.25 -22.54 -5.86
CA ASP A 141 41.84 -22.57 -4.47
C ASP A 141 40.74 -21.54 -4.12
N PHE A 142 40.09 -20.94 -5.13
CA PHE A 142 39.03 -19.96 -4.91
C PHE A 142 37.83 -20.55 -4.17
N ASP A 143 37.19 -19.70 -3.37
CA ASP A 143 35.94 -19.99 -2.67
C ASP A 143 34.75 -19.29 -3.36
N LEU A 144 34.94 -18.06 -3.82
CA LEU A 144 33.92 -17.15 -4.38
C LEU A 144 34.54 -16.30 -5.50
N LEU A 145 33.80 -16.05 -6.59
CA LEU A 145 34.20 -15.09 -7.63
C LEU A 145 33.13 -14.02 -7.79
N HIS A 146 33.52 -12.75 -7.67
CA HIS A 146 32.65 -11.62 -8.00
C HIS A 146 32.87 -11.25 -9.47
N LEU A 147 31.88 -11.52 -10.32
CA LEU A 147 31.94 -11.21 -11.75
C LEU A 147 31.20 -9.92 -12.09
N GLY A 148 30.25 -9.56 -11.24
CA GLY A 148 29.55 -8.28 -11.23
C GLY A 148 29.48 -7.74 -9.81
N PHE A 149 29.89 -6.50 -9.61
CA PHE A 149 29.86 -5.83 -8.30
C PHE A 149 29.52 -4.34 -8.46
N VAL A 150 28.90 -3.77 -7.43
CA VAL A 150 28.43 -2.38 -7.39
C VAL A 150 29.18 -1.48 -6.40
N ARG A 151 30.15 -2.07 -5.68
CA ARG A 151 31.04 -1.36 -4.77
C ARG A 151 32.23 -2.24 -4.43
N GLU A 152 33.43 -1.70 -4.58
CA GLU A 152 34.71 -2.29 -4.17
C GLU A 152 35.75 -1.17 -4.01
N SER A 153 36.81 -1.40 -3.25
CA SER A 153 37.93 -0.46 -3.15
C SER A 153 39.02 -0.75 -4.19
N ARG A 154 39.20 0.18 -5.14
CA ARG A 154 40.25 0.07 -6.16
C ARG A 154 41.66 0.12 -5.54
N ALA A 155 41.84 0.88 -4.46
CA ALA A 155 43.13 1.06 -3.81
C ALA A 155 43.50 -0.08 -2.85
N ALA A 156 42.50 -0.74 -2.24
CA ALA A 156 42.75 -1.80 -1.26
C ALA A 156 42.99 -3.17 -1.90
N ARG A 157 42.48 -3.42 -3.10
CA ARG A 157 42.63 -4.70 -3.80
C ARG A 157 44.08 -4.91 -4.28
N GLN A 158 44.52 -6.16 -4.26
CA GLN A 158 45.84 -6.56 -4.72
C GLN A 158 45.73 -7.49 -5.93
N PRO A 159 46.53 -7.28 -6.99
CA PRO A 159 46.60 -8.23 -8.09
C PRO A 159 47.22 -9.54 -7.60
N VAL A 160 46.66 -10.65 -8.07
CA VAL A 160 47.07 -12.01 -7.67
C VAL A 160 48.00 -12.62 -8.71
N ASN A 161 47.94 -12.14 -9.95
CA ASN A 161 48.77 -12.56 -11.06
C ASN A 161 49.61 -11.40 -11.63
N THR A 162 50.66 -11.75 -12.36
CA THR A 162 51.68 -10.80 -12.85
C THR A 162 51.16 -9.82 -13.91
N ASN A 163 50.11 -10.17 -14.64
CA ASN A 163 49.47 -9.30 -15.63
C ASN A 163 48.31 -8.47 -15.05
N GLY A 164 48.01 -8.61 -13.76
CA GLY A 164 46.99 -7.81 -13.08
C GLY A 164 45.55 -8.06 -13.53
N SER A 165 45.25 -9.20 -14.16
CA SER A 165 43.87 -9.49 -14.62
C SER A 165 42.97 -10.06 -13.52
N VAL A 166 43.55 -10.58 -12.43
CA VAL A 166 42.82 -11.15 -11.29
C VAL A 166 43.21 -10.42 -10.02
N PHE A 167 42.20 -9.92 -9.30
CA PHE A 167 42.37 -9.24 -8.02
C PHE A 167 41.77 -10.03 -6.87
N ARG A 168 42.40 -9.91 -5.70
CA ARG A 168 41.79 -10.33 -4.44
C ARG A 168 40.67 -9.36 -4.08
N SER A 169 39.45 -9.85 -3.91
CA SER A 169 38.34 -9.00 -3.43
C SER A 169 38.53 -8.67 -1.96
N VAL A 170 38.18 -7.44 -1.58
CA VAL A 170 38.35 -6.91 -0.22
C VAL A 170 36.99 -6.59 0.38
N GLU A 171 36.11 -5.94 -0.37
CA GLU A 171 34.81 -5.51 0.11
C GLU A 171 33.75 -5.41 -0.99
N ALA A 172 33.84 -6.26 -2.01
CA ALA A 172 32.87 -6.33 -3.10
C ALA A 172 31.43 -6.49 -2.58
N LEU A 173 30.52 -5.64 -3.07
CA LEU A 173 29.07 -5.76 -2.92
C LEU A 173 28.39 -5.98 -4.26
N GLY A 174 27.18 -6.54 -4.24
CA GLY A 174 26.43 -6.92 -5.43
C GLY A 174 26.39 -8.43 -5.63
N ARG A 175 25.25 -8.93 -6.10
CA ARG A 175 25.00 -10.37 -6.32
C ARG A 175 24.41 -10.64 -7.71
N HIS A 176 24.48 -9.65 -8.60
CA HIS A 176 23.94 -9.76 -9.96
C HIS A 176 24.74 -10.69 -10.87
N ALA A 177 26.02 -10.96 -10.56
CA ALA A 177 26.80 -12.03 -11.20
C ALA A 177 27.94 -12.54 -10.30
N TYR A 178 27.90 -13.82 -9.91
CA TYR A 178 28.95 -14.41 -9.08
C TYR A 178 29.05 -15.94 -9.22
N VAL A 179 30.21 -16.50 -8.87
CA VAL A 179 30.46 -17.95 -8.84
C VAL A 179 30.76 -18.41 -7.43
N VAL A 180 30.14 -19.50 -6.97
CA VAL A 180 30.42 -20.12 -5.66
C VAL A 180 30.81 -21.58 -5.78
N THR A 181 31.68 -22.01 -4.88
CA THR A 181 31.88 -23.43 -4.56
C THR A 181 30.74 -23.97 -3.70
N ARG A 182 30.60 -25.30 -3.63
CA ARG A 182 29.63 -25.96 -2.73
C ARG A 182 29.83 -25.58 -1.26
N LYS A 183 31.09 -25.53 -0.81
CA LYS A 183 31.45 -25.10 0.54
C LYS A 183 30.91 -23.70 0.85
N VAL A 184 31.05 -22.76 -0.09
CA VAL A 184 30.55 -21.40 0.12
C VAL A 184 29.03 -21.34 0.06
N ALA A 185 28.39 -22.08 -0.85
CA ALA A 185 26.94 -22.16 -0.90
C ALA A 185 26.34 -22.65 0.44
N GLU A 186 26.95 -23.67 1.07
CA GLU A 186 26.54 -24.13 2.41
C GLU A 186 26.70 -23.05 3.49
N LEU A 187 27.83 -22.33 3.48
CA LEU A 187 28.08 -21.26 4.44
C LEU A 187 27.08 -20.12 4.27
N LEU A 188 26.78 -19.71 3.04
CA LEU A 188 25.84 -18.63 2.76
C LEU A 188 24.43 -19.01 3.23
N VAL A 189 23.91 -20.19 2.85
CA VAL A 189 22.59 -20.67 3.32
C VAL A 189 22.51 -20.71 4.84
N LYS A 190 23.56 -21.21 5.50
CA LYS A 190 23.57 -21.39 6.95
C LYS A 190 23.69 -20.08 7.73
N HIS A 191 24.45 -19.11 7.23
CA HIS A 191 24.87 -17.93 7.99
C HIS A 191 24.16 -16.64 7.58
N THR A 192 23.24 -16.71 6.62
CA THR A 192 22.43 -15.55 6.22
C THR A 192 20.94 -15.71 6.52
N LEU A 193 20.57 -16.66 7.38
CA LEU A 193 19.27 -16.74 8.02
C LEU A 193 19.43 -16.83 9.55
N PRO A 194 18.58 -16.12 10.34
CA PRO A 194 17.60 -15.13 9.90
C PRO A 194 18.24 -13.89 9.27
N MET A 195 17.50 -13.23 8.37
CA MET A 195 17.98 -12.02 7.68
C MET A 195 17.98 -10.82 8.63
N TYR A 196 19.13 -10.21 8.84
CA TYR A 196 19.31 -9.06 9.75
C TYR A 196 19.86 -7.81 9.05
N ASN A 197 20.25 -7.93 7.78
CA ASN A 197 20.80 -6.86 6.95
C ASN A 197 20.50 -7.14 5.47
N HIS A 198 20.89 -6.24 4.57
CA HIS A 198 20.81 -6.49 3.14
C HIS A 198 21.63 -7.74 2.75
N GLY A 199 21.10 -8.54 1.82
CA GLY A 199 21.68 -9.84 1.49
C GLY A 199 23.13 -9.79 1.00
N ASP A 200 23.53 -8.74 0.29
CA ASP A 200 24.92 -8.48 -0.12
C ASP A 200 25.84 -8.20 1.06
N LYS A 201 25.38 -7.42 2.05
CA LYS A 201 26.11 -7.19 3.31
C LYS A 201 26.25 -8.44 4.15
N MET A 202 25.22 -9.28 4.17
CA MET A 202 25.28 -10.57 4.86
C MET A 202 26.24 -11.53 4.16
N PHE A 203 26.27 -11.56 2.82
CA PHE A 203 27.26 -12.32 2.05
C PHE A 203 28.68 -11.82 2.33
N GLN A 204 28.90 -10.51 2.36
CA GLN A 204 30.17 -9.89 2.74
C GLN A 204 30.58 -10.26 4.17
N ALA A 205 29.65 -10.26 5.13
CA ALA A 205 29.94 -10.67 6.50
C ALA A 205 30.42 -12.12 6.57
N VAL A 206 29.80 -13.05 5.84
CA VAL A 206 30.25 -14.44 5.72
C VAL A 206 31.64 -14.51 5.07
N TYR A 207 31.86 -13.75 3.99
CA TYR A 207 33.16 -13.64 3.34
C TYR A 207 34.29 -13.27 4.32
N HIS A 208 34.08 -12.25 5.16
CA HIS A 208 35.07 -11.83 6.15
C HIS A 208 35.20 -12.82 7.31
N GLN A 209 34.07 -13.29 7.85
CA GLN A 209 34.04 -14.18 9.01
C GLN A 209 34.80 -15.48 8.74
N PHE A 210 34.63 -16.05 7.55
CA PHE A 210 35.26 -17.32 7.17
C PHE A 210 36.55 -17.15 6.35
N ARG A 211 37.01 -15.91 6.14
CA ARG A 211 38.23 -15.56 5.40
C ARG A 211 38.26 -16.21 4.01
N LEU A 212 37.13 -16.13 3.30
CA LEU A 212 36.96 -16.81 2.02
C LEU A 212 37.96 -16.29 0.97
N LYS A 213 38.40 -17.19 0.10
CA LYS A 213 39.23 -16.87 -1.07
C LYS A 213 38.41 -16.30 -2.21
N ALA A 214 38.06 -15.02 -2.07
CA ALA A 214 37.29 -14.29 -3.08
C ALA A 214 38.19 -13.57 -4.09
N TYR A 215 37.90 -13.76 -5.38
CA TYR A 215 38.62 -13.09 -6.47
C TYR A 215 37.65 -12.39 -7.43
N GLN A 216 38.17 -11.44 -8.20
CA GLN A 216 37.40 -10.64 -9.14
C GLN A 216 38.28 -10.15 -10.31
N PRO A 217 37.70 -9.79 -11.47
CA PRO A 217 38.41 -9.14 -12.56
C PRO A 217 38.82 -7.70 -12.20
N GLU A 218 39.66 -7.09 -13.04
CA GLU A 218 40.02 -5.67 -12.90
C GLU A 218 38.79 -4.75 -12.98
N GLU A 219 37.87 -5.04 -13.88
CA GLU A 219 36.58 -4.37 -14.06
C GLU A 219 35.48 -5.43 -14.10
N PRO A 220 34.25 -5.14 -13.62
CA PRO A 220 33.14 -6.09 -13.72
C PRO A 220 32.94 -6.59 -15.16
N LEU A 221 32.75 -7.89 -15.33
CA LEU A 221 32.36 -8.47 -16.61
C LEU A 221 30.87 -8.26 -16.87
N PHE A 222 30.06 -8.27 -15.81
CA PHE A 222 28.61 -8.14 -15.89
C PHE A 222 28.14 -6.88 -15.14
N PHE A 223 27.35 -6.08 -15.86
CA PHE A 223 26.75 -4.84 -15.34
C PHE A 223 25.23 -4.98 -15.29
N GLN A 224 24.63 -4.27 -14.33
CA GLN A 224 23.18 -4.13 -14.26
C GLN A 224 22.73 -3.05 -15.25
N ASP A 225 21.71 -3.35 -16.04
CA ASP A 225 21.08 -2.45 -16.99
C ASP A 225 20.14 -1.51 -16.25
N ARG A 226 20.74 -0.46 -15.70
CA ARG A 226 20.01 0.60 -14.99
C ARG A 226 19.20 1.47 -15.93
N ILE A 227 19.46 1.44 -17.24
CA ILE A 227 18.79 2.34 -18.19
C ILE A 227 17.42 1.78 -18.58
N ASN A 228 17.36 0.49 -18.93
CA ASN A 228 16.15 -0.15 -19.41
C ASN A 228 15.32 -0.77 -18.27
N PHE A 229 15.96 -1.11 -17.15
CA PHE A 229 15.24 -1.64 -15.98
C PHE A 229 15.33 -0.70 -14.79
N GLU A 230 14.16 -0.29 -14.30
CA GLU A 230 14.07 0.33 -12.98
C GLU A 230 14.28 -0.72 -11.90
N SER A 231 14.85 -0.30 -10.76
CA SER A 231 15.11 -1.24 -9.68
C SER A 231 13.80 -1.60 -8.99
N GLU A 232 13.44 -2.88 -8.99
CA GLU A 232 12.31 -3.37 -8.19
C GLU A 232 12.56 -3.29 -6.68
N LEU A 233 13.79 -2.95 -6.30
CA LEU A 233 14.26 -2.85 -4.93
C LEU A 233 14.22 -1.42 -4.38
N SER A 234 14.17 -0.39 -5.23
CA SER A 234 14.21 1.01 -4.80
C SER A 234 13.49 1.95 -5.76
N GLU A 235 12.76 2.93 -5.24
CA GLU A 235 12.06 3.95 -6.05
C GLU A 235 13.01 4.92 -6.75
N ARG A 236 14.20 5.14 -6.17
CA ARG A 236 15.19 6.04 -6.74
C ARG A 236 16.07 5.33 -7.75
N TRP A 237 15.99 5.77 -9.00
CA TRP A 237 16.99 5.43 -10.02
C TRP A 237 18.40 5.88 -9.58
N LYS A 238 19.39 4.97 -9.68
CA LYS A 238 20.81 5.24 -9.43
C LYS A 238 21.64 4.78 -10.64
N PRO A 239 22.68 5.53 -11.03
CA PRO A 239 23.64 5.04 -12.00
C PRO A 239 24.45 3.88 -11.40
N SER A 240 24.92 2.97 -12.25
CA SER A 240 25.83 1.90 -11.83
C SER A 240 27.20 2.48 -11.49
N ARG A 241 27.76 1.99 -10.38
CA ARG A 241 29.14 2.25 -9.95
C ARG A 241 29.78 0.91 -9.63
N ALA A 242 31.01 0.67 -10.07
CA ALA A 242 31.73 -0.55 -9.71
C ALA A 242 32.58 -0.34 -8.44
N PHE A 243 33.17 0.85 -8.30
CA PHE A 243 34.11 1.19 -7.24
C PHE A 243 33.58 2.30 -6.34
N GLN A 244 34.15 2.39 -5.14
CA GLN A 244 33.94 3.52 -4.25
C GLN A 244 34.43 4.81 -4.92
N PRO A 245 33.67 5.91 -4.83
CA PRO A 245 34.10 7.19 -5.38
C PRO A 245 35.34 7.71 -4.64
N THR A 246 36.26 8.32 -5.38
CA THR A 246 37.38 9.11 -4.86
C THR A 246 37.14 10.60 -5.11
N ALA A 247 38.07 11.46 -4.70
CA ALA A 247 37.98 12.89 -5.00
C ALA A 247 38.07 13.20 -6.51
N GLU A 248 38.71 12.31 -7.27
CA GLU A 248 39.01 12.46 -8.71
C GLU A 248 38.05 11.68 -9.60
N ASP A 249 37.41 10.62 -9.09
CA ASP A 249 36.52 9.74 -9.85
C ASP A 249 35.26 9.41 -9.05
N ASP A 250 34.09 9.82 -9.55
CA ASP A 250 32.79 9.52 -8.93
C ASP A 250 32.37 8.04 -9.11
N GLY A 251 33.12 7.28 -9.90
CA GLY A 251 32.88 5.87 -10.19
C GLY A 251 31.65 5.62 -11.06
N ILE A 252 31.02 6.69 -11.60
CA ILE A 252 29.83 6.60 -12.45
C ILE A 252 30.27 6.24 -13.87
N ARG A 253 29.63 5.21 -14.43
CA ARG A 253 29.89 4.81 -15.81
C ARG A 253 29.48 5.91 -16.80
N SER A 254 30.29 6.07 -17.84
CA SER A 254 30.06 7.06 -18.89
C SER A 254 28.71 6.88 -19.60
N CYS A 255 28.24 5.64 -19.78
CA CYS A 255 26.93 5.34 -20.36
C CYS A 255 25.74 5.76 -19.48
N ASP A 256 25.90 5.78 -18.16
CA ASP A 256 24.84 6.12 -17.22
C ASP A 256 24.76 7.64 -16.98
N ARG A 257 25.85 8.37 -17.26
CA ARG A 257 25.96 9.81 -17.01
C ARG A 257 24.91 10.63 -17.78
N PRO A 258 24.65 10.40 -19.09
CA PRO A 258 23.59 11.10 -19.81
C PRO A 258 22.20 10.90 -19.19
N GLU A 259 21.87 9.67 -18.79
CA GLU A 259 20.58 9.36 -18.20
C GLU A 259 20.43 9.98 -16.80
N MET A 260 21.51 9.96 -16.00
CA MET A 260 21.56 10.67 -14.73
C MET A 260 21.28 12.17 -14.91
N LEU A 261 21.96 12.81 -15.86
CA LEU A 261 21.77 14.24 -16.15
C LEU A 261 20.35 14.53 -16.67
N ARG A 262 19.79 13.65 -17.51
CA ARG A 262 18.40 13.76 -18.00
C ARG A 262 17.41 13.71 -16.84
N ARG A 263 17.53 12.71 -15.96
CA ARG A 263 16.66 12.55 -14.77
C ARG A 263 16.84 13.71 -13.77
N GLN A 264 18.06 14.23 -13.59
CA GLN A 264 18.29 15.44 -12.80
C GLN A 264 17.57 16.66 -13.39
N LYS A 265 17.65 16.88 -14.70
CA LYS A 265 16.92 17.95 -15.38
C LYS A 265 15.41 17.79 -15.28
N MET A 266 14.89 16.56 -15.42
CA MET A 266 13.46 16.28 -15.22
C MET A 266 13.00 16.61 -13.80
N LYS A 267 13.80 16.25 -12.78
CA LYS A 267 13.52 16.63 -11.39
C LYS A 267 13.55 18.14 -11.19
N GLN A 268 14.48 18.85 -11.82
CA GLN A 268 14.53 20.32 -11.78
C GLN A 268 13.33 20.97 -12.51
N ALA A 269 12.78 20.32 -13.53
CA ALA A 269 11.63 20.82 -14.29
C ALA A 269 10.26 20.46 -13.66
N GLN A 270 10.15 19.33 -12.96
CA GLN A 270 8.95 18.91 -12.22
C GLN A 270 8.86 19.54 -10.82
N SER A 271 9.98 19.99 -10.25
CA SER A 271 10.05 20.58 -8.91
C SER A 271 9.86 22.09 -8.94
N ARG A 272 8.63 22.53 -9.17
CA ARG A 272 8.13 23.74 -8.53
C ARG A 272 6.93 23.35 -7.70
N TRP A 273 7.20 22.74 -6.55
CA TRP A 273 6.24 22.86 -5.46
C TRP A 273 5.97 24.36 -5.26
N PRO A 274 4.71 24.80 -5.20
CA PRO A 274 4.40 26.16 -4.82
C PRO A 274 4.81 26.29 -3.36
N CYS A 275 6.09 26.58 -3.11
CA CYS A 275 6.52 26.93 -1.78
C CYS A 275 5.86 28.26 -1.50
N SER A 276 4.95 28.30 -0.53
CA SER A 276 4.57 29.57 0.07
C SER A 276 5.83 30.20 0.65
N ASN A 277 5.82 31.52 0.85
CA ASN A 277 6.89 32.22 1.55
C ASN A 277 6.86 31.89 3.05
N SER A 278 6.84 30.60 3.40
CA SER A 278 6.74 30.13 4.78
C SER A 278 7.68 28.98 5.12
N ALA A 279 8.09 28.91 6.40
CA ALA A 279 9.02 27.91 6.90
C ALA A 279 8.58 27.30 8.25
N LEU A 280 8.64 25.98 8.37
CA LEU A 280 8.40 25.23 9.60
C LEU A 280 9.71 24.70 10.16
N PHE A 281 10.16 25.24 11.28
CA PHE A 281 11.31 24.76 12.05
C PHE A 281 10.88 23.58 12.93
N LEU A 282 11.41 22.39 12.64
CA LEU A 282 11.01 21.14 13.27
C LEU A 282 12.14 20.55 14.11
N ASN A 283 11.92 20.47 15.43
CA ASN A 283 12.62 19.49 16.24
C ASN A 283 11.93 18.12 16.07
N VAL A 284 12.72 17.05 16.01
CA VAL A 284 12.17 15.70 15.81
C VAL A 284 11.81 15.10 17.15
N ASP A 285 12.76 15.13 18.10
CA ASP A 285 12.62 14.52 19.42
C ASP A 285 11.53 15.20 20.25
N GLY A 286 10.57 14.42 20.74
CA GLY A 286 9.41 14.90 21.48
C GLY A 286 8.32 15.55 20.63
N VAL A 287 8.50 15.63 19.31
CA VAL A 287 7.48 16.10 18.35
C VAL A 287 6.98 14.94 17.48
N LEU A 288 7.91 14.21 16.85
CA LEU A 288 7.58 13.10 15.96
C LEU A 288 7.82 11.72 16.58
N ASN A 289 8.55 11.64 17.69
CA ASN A 289 8.79 10.43 18.46
C ASN A 289 8.53 10.72 19.94
N MET A 290 7.76 9.85 20.60
CA MET A 290 7.52 9.96 22.03
C MET A 290 8.81 9.72 22.81
N VAL A 291 9.10 10.61 23.76
CA VAL A 291 10.21 10.45 24.70
C VAL A 291 9.60 10.09 26.05
N ASP A 292 9.43 8.80 26.32
CA ASP A 292 9.06 8.38 27.67
C ASP A 292 10.26 8.58 28.62
N SER A 293 9.95 9.02 29.83
CA SER A 293 10.87 9.19 30.97
C SER A 293 11.71 7.95 31.28
N ALA A 294 11.22 6.77 30.90
CA ALA A 294 12.01 5.56 30.80
C ALA A 294 12.64 5.50 29.40
N PHE A 295 13.94 5.80 29.30
CA PHE A 295 14.78 5.59 28.11
C PHE A 295 14.72 4.12 27.63
N SER A 296 13.63 3.74 26.97
CA SER A 296 13.52 2.47 26.26
C SER A 296 14.35 2.60 25.00
N VAL A 297 15.48 1.90 24.99
CA VAL A 297 16.46 1.87 23.90
C VAL A 297 15.84 1.43 22.55
N SER A 298 14.61 0.88 22.55
CA SER A 298 13.96 0.32 21.36
C SER A 298 13.24 1.34 20.45
N THR A 299 12.83 2.51 20.94
CA THR A 299 12.10 3.53 20.12
C THR A 299 12.89 4.80 19.86
N CYS A 300 14.08 4.93 20.46
CA CYS A 300 14.96 6.08 20.24
C CYS A 300 15.33 6.19 18.75
N GLY A 301 14.98 7.32 18.13
CA GLY A 301 15.35 7.59 16.74
C GLY A 301 14.37 7.12 15.66
N ARG A 302 13.08 6.90 15.97
CA ARG A 302 12.05 6.56 14.96
C ARG A 302 10.80 7.44 15.06
N PRO A 303 10.46 8.23 14.01
CA PRO A 303 9.21 8.97 13.95
C PRO A 303 8.00 8.02 13.92
N GLU A 304 6.94 8.36 14.65
CA GLU A 304 5.69 7.60 14.70
C GLU A 304 4.73 8.00 13.59
N GLN A 305 4.02 7.00 13.04
CA GLN A 305 3.17 7.18 11.87
C GLN A 305 2.02 8.18 12.09
N CYS A 306 1.48 8.24 13.31
CA CYS A 306 0.43 9.19 13.67
C CYS A 306 0.93 10.66 13.61
N HIS A 307 2.12 10.95 14.15
CA HIS A 307 2.72 12.28 14.10
C HIS A 307 3.14 12.68 12.69
N LEU A 308 3.66 11.73 11.89
CA LEU A 308 3.97 12.00 10.49
C LEU A 308 2.72 12.32 9.67
N THR A 309 1.61 11.64 9.93
CA THR A 309 0.32 11.93 9.28
C THR A 309 -0.17 13.34 9.63
N ARG A 310 0.04 13.78 10.87
CA ARG A 310 -0.26 15.15 11.33
C ARG A 310 0.67 16.18 10.70
N LEU A 311 1.97 15.92 10.67
CA LEU A 311 2.95 16.77 9.99
C LEU A 311 2.60 16.92 8.51
N ALA A 312 2.13 15.86 7.84
CA ALA A 312 1.71 15.92 6.45
C ALA A 312 0.54 16.88 6.23
N LYS A 313 -0.35 17.05 7.22
CA LYS A 313 -1.41 18.08 7.16
C LYS A 313 -0.81 19.48 7.20
N VAL A 314 0.22 19.72 8.02
CA VAL A 314 0.92 21.02 8.07
C VAL A 314 1.67 21.29 6.76
N MET A 315 2.37 20.30 6.23
CA MET A 315 3.16 20.43 4.99
C MET A 315 2.29 20.71 3.74
N LYS A 316 1.00 20.35 3.76
CA LYS A 316 0.05 20.71 2.69
C LYS A 316 -0.17 22.22 2.54
N GLN A 317 0.24 23.04 3.52
CA GLN A 317 0.24 24.50 3.42
C GLN A 317 1.37 25.04 2.50
N GLY A 318 2.22 24.15 1.97
CA GLY A 318 3.30 24.52 1.06
C GLY A 318 4.49 25.18 1.74
N CYS A 319 4.66 25.02 3.06
CA CYS A 319 5.81 25.56 3.79
C CYS A 319 7.08 24.75 3.51
N CYS A 320 8.25 25.39 3.67
CA CYS A 320 9.55 24.74 3.69
C CYS A 320 9.80 24.12 5.09
N LEU A 321 10.14 22.84 5.16
CA LEU A 321 10.48 22.18 6.43
C LEU A 321 11.97 22.37 6.75
N VAL A 322 12.29 23.01 7.87
CA VAL A 322 13.66 23.29 8.30
C VAL A 322 13.98 22.49 9.55
N LEU A 323 14.98 21.61 9.49
CA LEU A 323 15.32 20.78 10.64
C LEU A 323 16.22 21.54 11.63
N THR A 324 15.80 21.53 12.90
CA THR A 324 16.52 22.14 14.05
C THR A 324 17.07 21.09 15.01
N SER A 325 16.64 19.83 14.88
CA SER A 325 17.14 18.73 15.69
C SER A 325 18.57 18.35 15.30
N ARG A 326 19.28 17.67 16.22
CA ARG A 326 20.61 17.09 15.94
C ARG A 326 20.58 15.97 14.89
N TRP A 327 19.39 15.49 14.51
CA TRP A 327 19.25 14.49 13.44
C TRP A 327 19.83 14.98 12.11
N ARG A 328 19.88 16.30 11.89
CA ARG A 328 20.53 16.90 10.71
C ARG A 328 22.05 16.74 10.67
N LEU A 329 22.68 16.44 11.80
CA LEU A 329 24.13 16.26 11.92
C LEU A 329 24.55 14.78 11.78
N ASP A 330 23.60 13.85 11.75
CA ASP A 330 23.84 12.41 11.63
C ASP A 330 23.08 11.85 10.43
N GLU A 331 23.82 11.45 9.38
CA GLU A 331 23.26 10.90 8.13
C GLU A 331 22.28 9.74 8.37
N ARG A 332 22.47 8.96 9.45
CA ARG A 332 21.58 7.82 9.76
C ARG A 332 20.20 8.31 10.18
N TYR A 333 20.15 9.28 11.09
CA TYR A 333 18.88 9.84 11.57
C TYR A 333 18.20 10.68 10.49
N TRP A 334 18.99 11.45 9.72
CA TRP A 334 18.51 12.15 8.54
C TRP A 334 17.83 11.22 7.54
N GLY A 335 18.49 10.12 7.15
CA GLY A 335 17.94 9.13 6.23
C GLY A 335 16.69 8.41 6.78
N ARG A 336 16.63 8.16 8.09
CA ARG A 336 15.43 7.59 8.76
C ARG A 336 14.24 8.52 8.67
N LEU A 337 14.43 9.78 9.04
CA LEU A 337 13.37 10.80 8.97
C LEU A 337 12.92 10.99 7.52
N ALA A 338 13.87 11.05 6.59
CA ALA A 338 13.57 11.16 5.16
C ALA A 338 12.61 10.09 4.68
N SER A 339 12.96 8.85 4.96
CA SER A 339 12.17 7.69 4.60
C SER A 339 10.79 7.71 5.26
N ALA A 340 10.70 8.18 6.51
CA ALA A 340 9.44 8.30 7.24
C ALA A 340 8.51 9.38 6.66
N LEU A 341 9.06 10.53 6.27
CA LEU A 341 8.30 11.62 5.64
C LEU A 341 7.73 11.20 4.28
N VAL A 342 8.53 10.58 3.41
CA VAL A 342 8.08 10.13 2.08
C VAL A 342 6.95 9.11 2.18
N ARG A 343 7.10 8.08 3.02
CA ARG A 343 6.03 7.09 3.27
C ARG A 343 4.73 7.70 3.76
N SER A 344 4.80 8.88 4.38
CA SER A 344 3.64 9.61 4.91
C SER A 344 3.07 10.62 3.93
N GLY A 345 3.52 10.60 2.67
CA GLY A 345 3.05 11.50 1.62
C GLY A 345 3.62 12.92 1.72
N ILE A 346 4.70 13.12 2.49
CA ILE A 346 5.42 14.40 2.55
C ILE A 346 6.56 14.34 1.53
N PRO A 347 6.51 15.15 0.46
CA PRO A 347 7.52 15.08 -0.59
C PRO A 347 8.89 15.49 -0.08
N TRP A 348 9.86 14.60 -0.25
CA TRP A 348 11.27 14.81 0.09
C TRP A 348 12.03 15.53 -1.05
N ALA A 349 11.46 16.59 -1.60
CA ALA A 349 12.16 17.40 -2.61
C ALA A 349 13.23 18.25 -1.91
N ALA A 350 14.45 18.31 -2.46
CA ALA A 350 15.58 19.10 -1.93
C ALA A 350 15.31 20.62 -1.81
N GLN A 351 14.17 21.09 -2.31
CA GLN A 351 13.71 22.48 -2.21
C GLN A 351 12.65 22.68 -1.11
N ALA A 352 11.96 21.60 -0.70
CA ALA A 352 10.94 21.64 0.36
C ALA A 352 11.55 21.44 1.75
N MET A 353 12.84 21.09 1.83
CA MET A 353 13.53 20.81 3.09
C MET A 353 14.88 21.51 3.18
N SER A 354 15.12 22.16 4.31
CA SER A 354 16.39 22.78 4.68
C SER A 354 16.84 22.32 6.06
N ALA A 355 18.01 22.76 6.48
CA ALA A 355 18.58 22.49 7.78
C ALA A 355 19.20 23.78 8.32
N THR A 356 19.00 24.03 9.61
CA THR A 356 19.69 25.13 10.29
C THR A 356 21.21 24.87 10.31
N PRO A 357 22.06 25.93 10.27
CA PRO A 357 23.51 25.78 10.36
C PRO A 357 23.93 25.06 11.65
N ASP A 358 25.14 24.52 11.68
CA ASP A 358 25.73 23.97 12.89
C ASP A 358 26.50 25.07 13.64
N GLY A 359 25.97 25.48 14.78
CA GLY A 359 26.52 26.56 15.62
C GLY A 359 27.60 26.12 16.61
N GLN A 360 28.13 24.89 16.51
CA GLN A 360 29.14 24.33 17.43
C GLN A 360 30.41 25.20 17.48
N GLY A 361 30.43 26.17 18.39
CA GLY A 361 31.56 27.08 18.56
C GLY A 361 31.44 28.14 19.66
N HIS A 362 30.24 28.36 20.24
CA HIS A 362 30.00 29.54 21.07
C HIS A 362 29.82 29.30 22.58
N GLY A 363 29.91 28.06 23.08
CA GLY A 363 29.80 27.79 24.53
C GLY A 363 28.44 28.13 25.16
N ALA A 364 27.42 28.35 24.32
CA ALA A 364 26.04 28.63 24.72
C ALA A 364 25.30 27.34 25.13
N ASP A 365 24.22 27.48 25.89
CA ASP A 365 23.30 26.38 26.19
C ASP A 365 22.64 25.85 24.90
N GLU A 366 22.22 24.57 24.90
CA GLU A 366 21.68 23.93 23.69
C GLU A 366 20.40 24.62 23.18
N LEU A 367 19.60 25.19 24.08
CA LEU A 367 18.40 25.95 23.73
C LEU A 367 18.75 27.29 23.07
N GLU A 368 19.71 28.02 23.64
CA GLU A 368 20.21 29.28 23.08
C GLU A 368 20.84 29.05 21.71
N GLN A 369 21.64 28.00 21.57
CA GLN A 369 22.25 27.63 20.30
C GLN A 369 21.19 27.35 19.23
N ARG A 370 20.12 26.61 19.57
CA ARG A 370 19.03 26.33 18.61
C ARG A 370 18.36 27.61 18.11
N LEU A 371 18.12 28.59 18.98
CA LEU A 371 17.55 29.87 18.59
C LEU A 371 18.50 30.69 17.70
N LEU A 372 19.79 30.71 18.01
CA LEU A 372 20.82 31.34 17.17
C LEU A 372 20.88 30.70 15.77
N GLU A 373 20.80 29.38 15.69
CA GLU A 373 20.81 28.63 14.43
C GLU A 373 19.55 28.91 13.58
N ILE A 374 18.38 29.00 14.21
CA ILE A 374 17.13 29.42 13.54
C ILE A 374 17.26 30.85 13.02
N GLY A 375 17.75 31.78 13.84
CA GLY A 375 17.97 33.18 13.46
C GLY A 375 18.92 33.33 12.27
N ALA A 376 20.09 32.66 12.32
CA ALA A 376 21.06 32.67 11.22
C ALA A 376 20.49 32.10 9.91
N TRP A 377 19.64 31.07 10.00
CA TRP A 377 18.94 30.52 8.84
C TRP A 377 17.94 31.52 8.26
N LEU A 378 17.14 32.19 9.10
CA LEU A 378 16.18 33.21 8.67
C LEU A 378 16.87 34.41 8.01
N GLU A 379 17.98 34.90 8.58
CA GLU A 379 18.79 35.98 7.99
C GLU A 379 19.30 35.64 6.58
N SER A 380 19.60 34.36 6.35
CA SER A 380 20.05 33.85 5.05
C SER A 380 18.91 33.56 4.07
N ASN A 381 17.66 33.58 4.52
CA ASN A 381 16.46 33.20 3.77
C ASN A 381 15.36 34.26 3.86
N THR A 382 15.68 35.48 3.42
CA THR A 382 14.78 36.65 3.46
C THR A 382 13.52 36.53 2.60
N TRP A 383 13.35 35.44 1.86
CA TRP A 383 12.13 35.11 1.12
C TRP A 383 11.01 34.55 2.02
N VAL A 384 11.30 34.24 3.28
CA VAL A 384 10.33 33.71 4.25
C VAL A 384 9.59 34.85 4.94
N ASP A 385 8.29 34.95 4.68
CA ASP A 385 7.36 35.94 5.27
C ASP A 385 6.73 35.41 6.57
N HIS A 386 6.46 34.10 6.63
CA HIS A 386 5.82 33.45 7.77
C HIS A 386 6.63 32.25 8.24
N TRP A 387 6.76 32.06 9.55
CA TRP A 387 7.46 30.89 10.05
C TRP A 387 6.93 30.45 11.39
N ALA A 388 7.05 29.15 11.64
CA ALA A 388 6.66 28.52 12.90
C ALA A 388 7.77 27.60 13.39
N ILE A 389 7.93 27.48 14.69
CA ILE A 389 8.80 26.53 15.37
C ILE A 389 7.90 25.53 16.11
N VAL A 390 8.18 24.24 15.94
CA VAL A 390 7.57 23.19 16.75
C VAL A 390 8.66 22.41 17.49
N ASP A 391 8.57 22.42 18.82
CA ASP A 391 9.56 21.81 19.71
C ASP A 391 8.92 21.35 21.02
N CYS A 392 9.49 20.33 21.68
CA CYS A 392 9.06 19.93 23.01
C CYS A 392 9.72 20.76 24.14
N TRP A 393 10.84 21.41 23.84
CA TRP A 393 11.59 22.24 24.76
C TRP A 393 11.02 23.66 24.88
N ASP A 394 11.17 24.29 26.05
CA ASP A 394 10.63 25.62 26.32
C ASP A 394 11.52 26.74 25.75
N LEU A 395 11.50 26.91 24.42
CA LEU A 395 12.29 27.96 23.76
C LEU A 395 11.82 29.37 24.12
N MET A 396 10.52 29.53 24.44
CA MET A 396 9.95 30.80 24.91
C MET A 396 10.51 31.24 26.27
N GLY A 397 10.96 30.30 27.11
CA GLY A 397 11.64 30.62 28.37
C GLY A 397 12.99 31.30 28.17
N ILE A 398 13.63 31.11 27.00
CA ILE A 398 14.91 31.71 26.62
C ILE A 398 14.68 33.02 25.85
N ASP A 399 13.83 32.99 24.83
CA ASP A 399 13.45 34.16 24.05
C ASP A 399 11.92 34.32 24.01
N PRO A 400 11.33 35.18 24.85
CA PRO A 400 9.89 35.40 24.86
C PRO A 400 9.33 35.99 23.56
N THR A 401 10.18 36.54 22.67
CA THR A 401 9.73 37.23 21.45
C THR A 401 9.20 36.28 20.38
N ILE A 402 9.57 34.99 20.43
CA ILE A 402 9.09 33.97 19.47
C ILE A 402 7.69 33.44 19.80
N GLY A 403 7.02 33.97 20.83
CA GLY A 403 5.79 33.38 21.37
C GLY A 403 4.59 33.36 20.42
N GLU A 404 4.62 34.08 19.30
CA GLU A 404 3.61 33.99 18.24
C GLU A 404 3.99 32.99 17.14
N GLN A 405 5.24 32.54 17.13
CA GLN A 405 5.79 31.61 16.15
C GLN A 405 6.09 30.24 16.76
N PHE A 406 5.90 30.05 18.07
CA PHE A 406 6.31 28.83 18.77
C PHE A 406 5.12 27.98 19.21
N VAL A 407 5.13 26.70 18.82
CA VAL A 407 4.18 25.68 19.25
C VAL A 407 4.94 24.63 20.05
N ARG A 408 4.62 24.53 21.35
CA ARG A 408 5.26 23.58 22.25
C ARG A 408 4.51 22.26 22.27
N THR A 409 5.20 21.15 22.00
CA THR A 409 4.63 19.80 22.22
C THR A 409 4.95 19.28 23.61
N ASP A 410 4.09 18.39 24.11
CA ASP A 410 4.46 17.53 25.24
C ASP A 410 5.21 16.31 24.70
N PRO A 411 6.45 16.03 25.14
CA PRO A 411 7.25 14.90 24.63
C PRO A 411 6.61 13.53 24.88
N LYS A 412 5.64 13.42 25.81
CA LYS A 412 4.86 12.21 26.06
C LYS A 412 3.80 11.96 24.98
N TYR A 413 3.29 13.01 24.36
CA TYR A 413 2.18 12.94 23.40
C TYR A 413 2.57 13.33 21.98
N GLY A 414 3.71 13.98 21.78
CA GLY A 414 4.20 14.44 20.47
C GLY A 414 3.30 15.48 19.81
N LEU A 415 3.27 15.45 18.47
CA LEU A 415 2.43 16.33 17.67
C LEU A 415 0.96 15.90 17.70
N LEU A 416 0.07 16.78 18.16
CA LEU A 416 -1.38 16.62 18.25
C LEU A 416 -2.12 17.43 17.18
N ASP A 417 -3.41 17.17 16.98
CA ASP A 417 -4.20 17.88 15.96
C ASP A 417 -4.42 19.37 16.28
N GLU A 418 -4.40 19.76 17.57
CA GLU A 418 -4.39 21.17 17.99
C GLU A 418 -3.11 21.90 17.57
N HIS A 419 -1.94 21.27 17.71
CA HIS A 419 -0.67 21.80 17.22
C HIS A 419 -0.69 21.97 15.69
N VAL A 420 -1.30 21.03 14.96
CA VAL A 420 -1.46 21.14 13.49
C VAL A 420 -2.27 22.38 13.11
N GLN A 421 -3.35 22.66 13.84
CA GLN A 421 -4.17 23.85 13.61
C GLN A 421 -3.39 25.13 13.92
N GLU A 422 -2.71 25.18 15.06
CA GLU A 422 -1.89 26.33 15.46
C GLU A 422 -0.77 26.62 14.45
N LEU A 423 0.01 25.60 14.09
CA LEU A 423 1.04 25.71 13.06
C LEU A 423 0.48 26.17 11.72
N SER A 424 -0.69 25.66 11.32
CA SER A 424 -1.33 26.09 10.06
C SER A 424 -1.73 27.57 10.11
N MET A 425 -2.22 28.07 11.24
CA MET A 425 -2.57 29.48 11.40
C MET A 425 -1.34 30.40 11.35
N ILE A 426 -0.23 29.99 12.00
CA ILE A 426 1.03 30.74 11.99
C ILE A 426 1.59 30.79 10.55
N LEU A 427 1.71 29.64 9.89
CA LEU A 427 2.32 29.51 8.57
C LEU A 427 1.51 30.19 7.44
N THR A 428 0.21 30.39 7.64
CA THR A 428 -0.68 31.08 6.66
C THR A 428 -0.90 32.55 6.98
N GLY A 429 -0.36 33.07 8.09
CA GLY A 429 -0.54 34.47 8.50
C GLY A 429 -1.97 34.81 8.96
N LEU A 430 -2.84 33.81 9.19
CA LEU A 430 -4.24 34.02 9.58
C LEU A 430 -4.42 34.47 11.04
N PHE A 431 -3.35 34.46 11.84
CA PHE A 431 -3.38 34.86 13.25
C PHE A 431 -3.74 36.34 13.48
N GLY A 432 -3.64 37.20 12.46
CA GLY A 432 -3.89 38.66 12.58
C GLY A 432 -5.20 39.18 11.98
N SER A 433 -5.96 38.38 11.22
CA SER A 433 -7.09 38.89 10.41
C SER A 433 -8.49 38.61 10.99
N PHE A 434 -8.60 37.77 12.01
CA PHE A 434 -9.84 37.57 12.75
C PHE A 434 -9.68 38.08 14.19
N GLY A 435 -10.24 39.26 14.47
CA GLY A 435 -10.42 39.78 15.84
C GLY A 435 -11.46 38.99 16.64
N ILE A 436 -11.42 37.67 16.56
CA ILE A 436 -12.28 36.74 17.28
C ILE A 436 -11.41 36.09 18.35
N SER A 437 -11.62 36.48 19.61
CA SER A 437 -11.16 35.69 20.75
C SER A 437 -11.84 34.32 20.69
N CYS A 438 -11.16 33.28 20.17
CA CYS A 438 -11.58 31.89 20.40
C CYS A 438 -11.45 31.65 21.91
N PRO A 439 -12.53 31.29 22.63
CA PRO A 439 -12.45 30.93 24.06
C PRO A 439 -11.60 29.68 24.32
N CYS A 440 -11.17 29.03 23.24
CA CYS A 440 -10.42 27.78 23.14
C CYS A 440 -8.91 27.94 23.37
N VAL A 441 -8.38 29.17 23.18
CA VAL A 441 -6.95 29.46 23.29
C VAL A 441 -6.73 30.39 24.47
N VAL A 442 -7.05 29.90 25.67
CA VAL A 442 -6.53 30.51 26.90
C VAL A 442 -5.09 30.01 27.03
N ARG A 443 -4.11 30.84 26.64
CA ARG A 443 -2.71 30.61 27.03
C ARG A 443 -2.69 30.46 28.55
N HIS A 444 -2.36 29.26 29.04
CA HIS A 444 -2.16 29.02 30.47
C HIS A 444 -0.99 29.88 30.96
N ALA A 445 -1.29 31.12 31.35
CA ALA A 445 -0.42 31.89 32.20
C ALA A 445 -0.29 31.12 33.52
N LYS A 446 0.97 30.83 33.90
CA LYS A 446 1.37 30.22 35.16
C LYS A 446 0.48 30.72 36.31
N THR A 447 -0.42 29.85 36.78
CA THR A 447 -0.90 29.93 38.16
C THR A 447 0.14 29.25 39.02
N ASP A 448 0.72 30.04 39.92
CA ASP A 448 1.53 29.55 41.04
C ASP A 448 0.78 28.39 41.72
N ILE A 449 1.41 27.22 41.74
CA ILE A 449 0.95 26.08 42.52
C ILE A 449 1.27 26.43 43.98
N GLU A 450 0.32 27.09 44.65
CA GLU A 450 0.23 27.02 46.09
C GLU A 450 -0.06 25.55 46.45
N MET A 451 0.85 24.97 47.23
CA MET A 451 0.67 23.66 47.84
C MET A 451 -0.55 23.72 48.77
N ILE A 452 -1.70 23.30 48.26
CA ILE A 452 -2.84 22.92 49.07
C ILE A 452 -2.52 21.51 49.62
N ASP A 453 -2.34 21.45 50.94
CA ASP A 453 -2.44 20.22 51.72
C ASP A 453 -3.82 19.60 51.45
N ASP A 454 -3.85 18.52 50.67
CA ASP A 454 -5.07 17.80 50.33
C ASP A 454 -5.00 16.39 50.91
N ASP A 455 -5.69 16.24 52.03
CA ASP A 455 -5.99 15.02 52.76
C ASP A 455 -7.03 14.18 51.98
N ARG A 456 -6.77 13.93 50.69
CA ARG A 456 -7.65 13.13 49.81
C ARG A 456 -7.29 11.65 49.92
N THR A 457 -8.28 10.89 50.36
CA THR A 457 -8.37 9.44 50.24
C THR A 457 -7.97 8.95 48.84
N PRO A 458 -7.46 7.71 48.72
CA PRO A 458 -6.86 7.21 47.48
C PRO A 458 -7.84 7.38 46.31
N SER A 459 -7.54 8.32 45.41
CA SER A 459 -8.34 8.56 44.22
C SER A 459 -8.28 7.32 43.32
N ASP A 460 -9.45 6.83 42.92
CA ASP A 460 -9.60 5.74 41.96
C ASP A 460 -8.65 5.92 40.75
N PRO A 461 -8.08 4.84 40.20
CA PRO A 461 -7.21 4.91 39.04
C PRO A 461 -7.92 5.64 37.88
N PRO A 462 -7.19 6.43 37.07
CA PRO A 462 -7.78 7.18 35.97
C PRO A 462 -8.52 6.22 35.02
N ARG A 463 -9.83 6.45 34.85
CA ARG A 463 -10.66 5.66 33.93
C ARG A 463 -10.20 5.93 32.49
N GLU A 464 -10.03 4.86 31.72
CA GLU A 464 -9.68 4.96 30.31
C GLU A 464 -10.87 5.52 29.51
N THR A 465 -10.63 6.60 28.76
CA THR A 465 -11.65 7.23 27.91
C THR A 465 -11.30 7.09 26.43
N VAL A 466 -12.27 6.75 25.59
CA VAL A 466 -12.07 6.52 24.15
C VAL A 466 -13.07 7.30 23.30
N VAL A 467 -12.76 7.48 22.01
CA VAL A 467 -13.66 8.08 21.02
C VAL A 467 -13.95 7.03 19.94
N PRO A 468 -15.17 6.47 19.88
CA PRO A 468 -15.55 5.56 18.79
C PRO A 468 -15.49 6.27 17.44
N GLY A 469 -15.07 5.53 16.41
CA GLY A 469 -14.76 6.07 15.08
C GLY A 469 -13.33 6.58 14.92
N GLU A 470 -12.54 6.62 16.00
CA GLU A 470 -11.14 7.06 16.00
C GLU A 470 -10.22 5.99 16.58
N ASN A 471 -8.96 6.00 16.13
CA ASN A 471 -7.88 5.17 16.69
C ASN A 471 -8.20 3.67 16.83
N GLY A 472 -9.07 3.12 15.97
CA GLY A 472 -9.43 1.70 15.98
C GLY A 472 -10.62 1.31 16.86
N TRP A 473 -11.22 2.26 17.58
CA TRP A 473 -12.39 2.04 18.42
C TRP A 473 -13.68 2.18 17.61
N TYR A 474 -14.68 1.33 17.85
CA TYR A 474 -16.00 1.47 17.24
C TYR A 474 -17.11 0.91 18.12
N PHE A 475 -18.33 1.43 17.94
CA PHE A 475 -19.54 0.97 18.62
C PHE A 475 -19.99 -0.43 18.19
N ALA A 476 -20.53 -1.23 19.12
CA ALA A 476 -21.11 -2.54 18.82
C ALA A 476 -22.24 -2.91 19.80
N GLY A 477 -23.09 -3.87 19.42
CA GLY A 477 -24.17 -4.38 20.26
C GLY A 477 -25.32 -3.39 20.36
N PHE A 478 -25.89 -3.06 19.21
CA PHE A 478 -27.00 -2.14 19.05
C PHE A 478 -28.24 -2.59 19.86
N VAL A 479 -28.84 -1.65 20.59
CA VAL A 479 -30.03 -1.90 21.45
C VAL A 479 -31.26 -1.10 21.06
N GLY A 480 -31.12 -0.19 20.10
CA GLY A 480 -32.18 0.71 19.67
C GLY A 480 -33.21 0.06 18.75
N ALA A 481 -34.24 0.85 18.42
CA ALA A 481 -35.19 0.52 17.36
C ALA A 481 -34.83 1.33 16.10
N PHE A 482 -34.15 0.70 15.15
CA PHE A 482 -33.70 1.37 13.94
C PHE A 482 -34.87 1.69 12.99
N PRO A 483 -34.93 2.89 12.38
CA PRO A 483 -36.04 3.26 11.51
C PRO A 483 -36.04 2.47 10.20
N ALA A 484 -37.07 1.64 9.99
CA ALA A 484 -37.26 0.89 8.75
C ALA A 484 -37.86 1.76 7.64
N ILE A 485 -37.20 1.80 6.49
CA ILE A 485 -37.67 2.48 5.29
C ILE A 485 -38.37 1.47 4.38
N ALA A 486 -39.64 1.72 4.05
CA ALA A 486 -40.42 0.85 3.18
C ALA A 486 -39.79 0.76 1.77
N SER A 487 -39.68 -0.46 1.26
CA SER A 487 -39.38 -0.75 -0.14
C SER A 487 -40.64 -0.61 -1.00
N ASN A 488 -40.50 -0.72 -2.33
CA ASN A 488 -41.65 -0.76 -3.22
C ASN A 488 -42.55 -1.96 -2.85
N SER A 489 -43.82 -1.68 -2.58
CA SER A 489 -44.80 -2.66 -2.11
C SER A 489 -45.64 -3.32 -3.21
N GLU A 490 -45.41 -2.98 -4.48
CA GLU A 490 -46.11 -3.61 -5.61
C GLU A 490 -45.79 -5.12 -5.61
N GLN A 491 -46.77 -5.97 -5.32
CA GLN A 491 -46.60 -7.43 -5.38
C GLN A 491 -46.86 -7.90 -6.81
N LEU A 492 -45.81 -8.41 -7.45
CA LEU A 492 -45.88 -9.00 -8.79
C LEU A 492 -45.67 -10.51 -8.69
N THR A 493 -46.26 -11.26 -9.61
CA THR A 493 -45.95 -12.68 -9.80
C THR A 493 -44.74 -12.83 -10.72
N ALA A 494 -43.96 -13.90 -10.57
CA ALA A 494 -42.82 -14.18 -11.45
C ALA A 494 -43.29 -14.25 -12.93
N PRO A 495 -42.74 -13.41 -13.83
CA PRO A 495 -42.99 -13.53 -15.26
C PRO A 495 -42.57 -14.88 -15.84
N VAL A 496 -41.51 -15.49 -15.30
CA VAL A 496 -40.97 -16.77 -15.75
C VAL A 496 -40.98 -17.76 -14.58
N ASN A 497 -41.89 -18.72 -14.64
CA ASN A 497 -41.97 -19.82 -13.67
C ASN A 497 -40.82 -20.80 -13.85
N GLY A 498 -40.23 -21.28 -12.75
CA GLY A 498 -39.13 -22.25 -12.77
C GLY A 498 -37.79 -21.70 -12.32
N THR A 499 -36.72 -22.40 -12.69
CA THR A 499 -35.35 -22.08 -12.28
C THR A 499 -34.56 -21.40 -13.39
N LEU A 500 -33.53 -20.67 -13.02
CA LEU A 500 -32.58 -20.06 -13.95
C LEU A 500 -31.93 -21.12 -14.87
N ASP A 501 -31.64 -22.32 -14.33
CA ASP A 501 -31.20 -23.49 -15.11
C ASP A 501 -32.26 -23.96 -16.12
N SER A 502 -33.54 -24.04 -15.74
CA SER A 502 -34.60 -24.45 -16.67
C SER A 502 -34.78 -23.46 -17.81
N LEU A 503 -34.57 -22.16 -17.54
CA LEU A 503 -34.53 -21.13 -18.57
C LEU A 503 -33.33 -21.31 -19.49
N ALA A 504 -32.13 -21.56 -18.95
CA ALA A 504 -30.93 -21.78 -19.74
C ALA A 504 -31.01 -23.03 -20.64
N GLN A 505 -31.72 -24.07 -20.21
CA GLN A 505 -31.96 -25.28 -21.00
C GLN A 505 -33.00 -25.07 -22.11
N SER A 506 -34.03 -24.27 -21.84
CA SER A 506 -35.11 -23.99 -22.80
C SER A 506 -34.79 -22.85 -23.77
N ASN A 507 -33.78 -22.02 -23.47
CA ASN A 507 -33.37 -20.89 -24.27
C ASN A 507 -31.85 -20.88 -24.51
N ALA A 508 -31.43 -21.59 -25.57
CA ALA A 508 -30.02 -21.73 -25.94
C ALA A 508 -29.36 -20.39 -26.29
N GLU A 509 -30.10 -19.42 -26.82
CA GLU A 509 -29.60 -18.08 -27.16
C GLU A 509 -29.14 -17.31 -25.90
N LEU A 510 -29.90 -17.42 -24.81
CA LEU A 510 -29.62 -16.71 -23.56
C LEU A 510 -28.69 -17.47 -22.60
N SER A 511 -28.54 -18.79 -22.78
CA SER A 511 -27.88 -19.69 -21.84
C SER A 511 -26.53 -19.18 -21.31
N ARG A 512 -25.67 -18.63 -22.17
CA ARG A 512 -24.34 -18.12 -21.76
C ARG A 512 -24.36 -16.90 -20.84
N TYR A 513 -25.42 -16.08 -20.90
CA TYR A 513 -25.53 -14.84 -20.12
C TYR A 513 -26.12 -15.09 -18.73
N LEU A 514 -26.76 -16.25 -18.58
CA LEU A 514 -27.39 -16.72 -17.35
C LEU A 514 -26.37 -17.27 -16.33
N TYR A 515 -25.08 -17.33 -16.68
CA TYR A 515 -24.04 -17.83 -15.80
C TYR A 515 -22.85 -16.86 -15.68
N ASN A 516 -22.17 -16.94 -14.55
CA ASN A 516 -20.88 -16.32 -14.28
C ASN A 516 -19.78 -17.37 -14.44
N ASP A 517 -18.67 -17.00 -15.08
CA ASP A 517 -17.49 -17.85 -15.12
C ASP A 517 -16.68 -17.67 -13.83
N VAL A 518 -16.50 -18.75 -13.08
CA VAL A 518 -15.85 -18.75 -11.77
C VAL A 518 -14.86 -19.90 -11.61
N LYS A 519 -13.88 -19.69 -10.73
CA LYS A 519 -13.02 -20.75 -10.20
C LYS A 519 -13.46 -21.07 -8.78
N VAL A 520 -13.81 -22.31 -8.49
CA VAL A 520 -14.22 -22.72 -7.14
C VAL A 520 -12.97 -23.13 -6.36
N CYS A 521 -12.67 -22.40 -5.27
CA CYS A 521 -11.49 -22.68 -4.47
C CYS A 521 -11.51 -24.11 -3.91
N VAL A 522 -10.50 -24.90 -4.21
CA VAL A 522 -10.38 -26.31 -3.77
C VAL A 522 -10.24 -26.47 -2.24
N LYS A 523 -9.83 -25.40 -1.53
CA LYS A 523 -9.66 -25.43 -0.06
C LYS A 523 -10.94 -25.07 0.70
N CYS A 524 -11.64 -24.01 0.31
CA CYS A 524 -12.79 -23.48 1.06
C CYS A 524 -14.12 -23.52 0.30
N GLY A 525 -14.13 -24.00 -0.95
CA GLY A 525 -15.34 -24.09 -1.79
C GLY A 525 -15.89 -22.74 -2.26
N ARG A 526 -15.23 -21.61 -1.96
CA ARG A 526 -15.70 -20.28 -2.35
C ARG A 526 -15.57 -20.08 -3.86
N PRO A 527 -16.64 -19.68 -4.57
CA PRO A 527 -16.53 -19.24 -5.96
C PRO A 527 -15.76 -17.92 -6.01
N CYS A 528 -14.74 -17.90 -6.84
CA CYS A 528 -13.86 -16.77 -7.09
C CYS A 528 -13.98 -16.40 -8.57
N ALA A 529 -13.80 -15.14 -8.94
CA ALA A 529 -13.85 -14.77 -10.36
C ALA A 529 -12.76 -15.54 -11.15
N ASN A 530 -13.07 -15.91 -12.39
CA ASN A 530 -12.17 -16.70 -13.24
C ASN A 530 -10.79 -16.05 -13.48
N THR A 531 -10.71 -14.71 -13.41
CA THR A 531 -9.47 -13.93 -13.54
C THR A 531 -8.61 -13.90 -12.27
N GLN A 532 -9.12 -14.36 -11.12
CA GLN A 532 -8.36 -14.36 -9.87
C GLN A 532 -7.29 -15.44 -9.85
N LYS A 533 -6.08 -15.06 -9.42
CA LYS A 533 -4.95 -15.97 -9.24
C LYS A 533 -4.93 -16.64 -7.87
N ALA A 534 -5.62 -16.07 -6.87
CA ALA A 534 -5.72 -16.62 -5.52
C ALA A 534 -7.11 -16.38 -4.91
N CYS A 535 -7.55 -17.29 -4.04
CA CYS A 535 -8.83 -17.19 -3.36
C CYS A 535 -8.82 -16.05 -2.34
N GLN A 536 -9.78 -15.13 -2.46
CA GLN A 536 -9.89 -13.98 -1.55
C GLN A 536 -10.25 -14.34 -0.10
N ALA A 537 -10.76 -15.56 0.15
CA ALA A 537 -11.07 -15.99 1.51
C ALA A 537 -9.87 -16.59 2.24
N CYS A 538 -9.06 -17.40 1.56
CA CYS A 538 -8.06 -18.25 2.22
C CYS A 538 -6.66 -18.18 1.60
N GLY A 539 -6.47 -17.36 0.56
CA GLY A 539 -5.19 -17.16 -0.14
C GLY A 539 -4.74 -18.33 -1.03
N THR A 540 -5.48 -19.44 -1.09
CA THR A 540 -5.12 -20.60 -1.92
C THR A 540 -5.03 -20.21 -3.40
N SER A 541 -3.95 -20.62 -4.07
CA SER A 541 -3.77 -20.42 -5.51
C SER A 541 -4.95 -20.99 -6.32
N LEU A 542 -5.36 -20.25 -7.34
CA LEU A 542 -6.40 -20.59 -8.30
C LEU A 542 -5.85 -20.79 -9.71
N ALA A 543 -4.52 -20.81 -9.87
CA ALA A 543 -3.88 -20.93 -11.19
C ALA A 543 -4.38 -22.17 -11.95
N ASP A 544 -4.36 -23.33 -11.28
CA ASP A 544 -4.71 -24.64 -11.86
C ASP A 544 -6.18 -25.05 -11.61
N VAL A 545 -6.99 -24.16 -11.02
CA VAL A 545 -8.40 -24.44 -10.76
C VAL A 545 -9.18 -24.22 -12.07
N PRO A 546 -9.93 -25.23 -12.56
CA PRO A 546 -10.69 -25.11 -13.80
C PRO A 546 -11.79 -24.05 -13.64
N VAL A 547 -12.11 -23.38 -14.75
CA VAL A 547 -13.26 -22.49 -14.82
C VAL A 547 -14.53 -23.34 -14.85
N THR A 548 -15.47 -22.97 -14.00
CA THR A 548 -16.81 -23.55 -13.82
C THR A 548 -17.83 -22.42 -13.88
N GLN A 549 -19.11 -22.75 -13.72
CA GLN A 549 -20.19 -21.76 -13.82
C GLN A 549 -21.03 -21.69 -12.55
N THR A 550 -21.50 -20.48 -12.23
CA THR A 550 -22.52 -20.22 -11.20
C THR A 550 -23.64 -19.36 -11.78
N GLU A 551 -24.86 -19.50 -11.27
CA GLU A 551 -26.03 -18.75 -11.75
C GLU A 551 -25.81 -17.22 -11.62
N ASN A 552 -26.11 -16.48 -12.68
CA ASN A 552 -26.09 -15.03 -12.72
C ASN A 552 -27.43 -14.47 -12.21
N VAL A 553 -27.50 -14.19 -10.91
CA VAL A 553 -28.75 -13.80 -10.25
C VAL A 553 -29.32 -12.49 -10.79
N MET A 554 -28.44 -11.59 -11.26
CA MET A 554 -28.83 -10.29 -11.81
C MET A 554 -29.61 -10.44 -13.12
N MET A 555 -29.21 -11.39 -13.96
CA MET A 555 -29.97 -11.72 -15.17
C MET A 555 -31.31 -12.38 -14.85
N GLY A 556 -31.36 -13.17 -13.78
CA GLY A 556 -32.61 -13.65 -13.21
C GLY A 556 -33.58 -12.53 -12.83
N PHE A 557 -33.08 -11.45 -12.22
CA PHE A 557 -33.88 -10.25 -11.91
C PHE A 557 -34.40 -9.56 -13.16
N ILE A 558 -33.55 -9.39 -14.18
CA ILE A 558 -33.90 -8.71 -15.44
C ILE A 558 -35.00 -9.45 -16.21
N PHE A 559 -35.00 -10.78 -16.18
CA PHE A 559 -36.01 -11.60 -16.86
C PHE A 559 -37.22 -11.95 -15.99
N GLY A 560 -37.19 -11.65 -14.69
CA GLY A 560 -38.28 -12.01 -13.77
C GLY A 560 -38.39 -13.52 -13.56
N VAL A 561 -37.26 -14.21 -13.42
CA VAL A 561 -37.24 -15.64 -13.12
C VAL A 561 -37.67 -15.87 -11.67
N GLU A 562 -38.47 -16.91 -11.41
CA GLU A 562 -39.00 -17.20 -10.08
C GLU A 562 -37.89 -17.43 -9.04
N ARG A 563 -36.91 -18.29 -9.36
CA ARG A 563 -35.86 -18.70 -8.42
C ARG A 563 -34.60 -19.24 -9.09
N THR A 564 -33.54 -19.35 -8.31
CA THR A 564 -32.42 -20.26 -8.59
C THR A 564 -32.70 -21.64 -8.00
N LEU A 565 -31.74 -22.57 -8.08
CA LEU A 565 -31.83 -23.82 -7.32
C LEU A 565 -31.84 -23.61 -5.79
N LYS A 566 -31.31 -22.49 -5.30
CA LYS A 566 -31.05 -22.26 -3.88
C LYS A 566 -31.89 -21.15 -3.24
N LEU A 567 -32.33 -20.15 -4.02
CA LEU A 567 -33.01 -18.98 -3.47
C LEU A 567 -34.06 -18.39 -4.44
N PRO A 568 -35.16 -17.82 -3.91
CA PRO A 568 -36.09 -17.03 -4.72
C PRO A 568 -35.40 -15.78 -5.26
N LEU A 569 -35.75 -15.38 -6.49
CA LEU A 569 -35.17 -14.22 -7.19
C LEU A 569 -36.04 -12.96 -7.06
N MET A 570 -36.72 -12.82 -5.93
CA MET A 570 -37.43 -11.59 -5.57
C MET A 570 -36.44 -10.51 -5.10
N ILE A 571 -36.76 -9.27 -5.43
CA ILE A 571 -35.89 -8.10 -5.25
C ILE A 571 -36.43 -7.24 -4.13
N SER A 572 -35.55 -6.74 -3.26
CA SER A 572 -35.90 -5.64 -2.34
C SER A 572 -35.83 -4.31 -3.10
N LEU A 573 -36.82 -4.10 -3.96
CA LEU A 573 -36.81 -3.06 -4.98
C LEU A 573 -37.09 -1.69 -4.36
N ARG A 574 -36.26 -0.70 -4.69
CA ARG A 574 -36.42 0.71 -4.27
C ARG A 574 -36.90 1.59 -5.41
N ARG A 575 -36.37 1.35 -6.61
CA ARG A 575 -36.72 2.11 -7.81
C ARG A 575 -36.54 1.25 -9.06
N GLN A 576 -37.33 1.53 -10.08
CA GLN A 576 -37.24 0.86 -11.37
C GLN A 576 -37.66 1.81 -12.48
N THR A 577 -36.94 1.76 -13.60
CA THR A 577 -37.34 2.33 -14.91
C THR A 577 -37.32 1.20 -15.94
N ASP A 578 -37.40 1.50 -17.23
CA ASP A 578 -37.16 0.49 -18.27
C ASP A 578 -35.68 0.08 -18.38
N ASN A 579 -34.74 0.90 -17.89
CA ASN A 579 -33.29 0.70 -18.12
C ASN A 579 -32.50 0.41 -16.85
N VAL A 580 -33.01 0.78 -15.67
CA VAL A 580 -32.29 0.63 -14.40
C VAL A 580 -33.22 0.06 -13.34
N ILE A 581 -32.72 -0.88 -12.55
CA ILE A 581 -33.32 -1.22 -11.26
C ILE A 581 -32.39 -0.79 -10.13
N VAL A 582 -32.96 -0.27 -9.06
CA VAL A 582 -32.25 0.07 -7.82
C VAL A 582 -32.86 -0.73 -6.68
N PHE A 583 -32.03 -1.48 -5.97
CA PHE A 583 -32.47 -2.39 -4.91
C PHE A 583 -31.46 -2.44 -3.77
N ASP A 584 -31.90 -2.89 -2.60
CA ASP A 584 -31.03 -3.01 -1.42
C ASP A 584 -29.97 -4.12 -1.62
N ASP A 585 -28.74 -3.88 -1.20
CA ASP A 585 -27.68 -4.88 -1.20
C ASP A 585 -27.81 -5.81 0.02
N LEU A 586 -27.75 -7.14 -0.19
CA LEU A 586 -27.77 -8.17 0.86
C LEU A 586 -26.54 -8.10 1.80
N LEU A 587 -25.44 -7.56 1.29
CA LEU A 587 -24.19 -7.30 1.96
C LEU A 587 -24.08 -5.81 2.37
N ALA A 588 -25.21 -5.20 2.73
CA ALA A 588 -25.31 -3.82 3.21
C ALA A 588 -24.16 -3.44 4.18
N MET A 589 -23.52 -2.30 3.92
CA MET A 589 -22.43 -1.75 4.75
C MET A 589 -22.84 -0.46 5.48
N SER A 590 -23.92 0.16 5.01
CA SER A 590 -24.59 1.28 5.65
C SER A 590 -26.09 0.99 5.74
N SER A 591 -26.81 1.87 6.42
CA SER A 591 -28.27 1.78 6.50
C SER A 591 -28.98 2.09 5.18
N CYS A 592 -28.26 2.56 4.14
CA CYS A 592 -28.75 2.72 2.78
C CYS A 592 -27.63 2.32 1.80
N HIS A 593 -27.50 1.00 1.58
CA HIS A 593 -26.60 0.41 0.59
C HIS A 593 -27.44 -0.17 -0.54
N LEU A 594 -27.35 0.46 -1.71
CA LEU A 594 -28.10 0.13 -2.90
C LEU A 594 -27.18 -0.42 -3.99
N ASN A 595 -27.73 -1.24 -4.88
CA ASN A 595 -27.16 -1.52 -6.18
C ASN A 595 -28.05 -0.90 -7.25
N ALA A 596 -27.45 -0.11 -8.15
CA ALA A 596 -28.08 0.26 -9.41
C ALA A 596 -27.62 -0.73 -10.48
N LEU A 597 -28.55 -1.43 -11.11
CA LEU A 597 -28.28 -2.45 -12.12
C LEU A 597 -28.84 -2.00 -13.47
N LEU A 598 -27.99 -2.03 -14.50
CA LEU A 598 -28.41 -1.80 -15.87
C LEU A 598 -29.23 -3.00 -16.37
N THR A 599 -30.38 -2.76 -16.98
CA THR A 599 -31.28 -3.82 -17.48
C THR A 599 -31.48 -3.81 -18.99
N SER A 600 -31.08 -2.73 -19.66
CA SER A 600 -31.22 -2.58 -21.10
C SER A 600 -30.15 -3.35 -21.90
N HIS A 601 -28.97 -3.55 -21.30
CA HIS A 601 -27.84 -4.22 -21.94
C HIS A 601 -27.23 -5.27 -21.02
N TYR A 602 -26.75 -6.39 -21.59
CA TYR A 602 -25.83 -7.30 -20.94
C TYR A 602 -24.42 -6.74 -21.06
N CYS A 603 -23.86 -6.32 -19.93
CA CYS A 603 -22.50 -5.79 -19.82
C CYS A 603 -21.84 -6.46 -18.62
N GLN A 604 -20.76 -7.22 -18.81
CA GLN A 604 -20.24 -8.08 -17.74
C GLN A 604 -19.72 -7.30 -16.53
N ASP A 605 -18.98 -6.22 -16.79
CA ASP A 605 -18.43 -5.32 -15.76
C ASP A 605 -18.08 -3.96 -16.36
N TRP A 606 -17.54 -3.06 -15.53
CA TRP A 606 -17.22 -1.69 -15.91
C TRP A 606 -16.15 -1.59 -17.01
N ARG A 607 -15.25 -2.58 -17.18
CA ARG A 607 -14.19 -2.53 -18.20
C ARG A 607 -14.82 -2.44 -19.58
N TRP A 608 -15.87 -3.23 -19.82
CA TRP A 608 -16.57 -3.29 -21.10
C TRP A 608 -17.16 -1.95 -21.53
N LEU A 609 -17.48 -1.04 -20.60
CA LEU A 609 -17.94 0.32 -20.89
C LEU A 609 -16.98 1.09 -21.81
N LEU A 610 -15.69 0.78 -21.75
CA LEU A 610 -14.66 1.48 -22.55
C LEU A 610 -14.74 1.19 -24.06
N ARG A 611 -15.52 0.19 -24.47
CA ARG A 611 -15.74 -0.14 -25.89
C ARG A 611 -16.79 0.75 -26.56
N ASP A 612 -17.66 1.40 -25.79
CA ASP A 612 -18.61 2.40 -26.28
C ASP A 612 -18.77 3.51 -25.23
N PRO A 613 -17.79 4.43 -25.14
CA PRO A 613 -17.69 5.36 -24.03
C PRO A 613 -18.79 6.43 -24.04
N VAL A 614 -19.32 6.78 -25.23
CA VAL A 614 -20.41 7.77 -25.36
C VAL A 614 -21.70 7.20 -24.79
N THR A 615 -22.08 5.99 -25.20
CA THR A 615 -23.27 5.32 -24.67
C THR A 615 -23.10 5.00 -23.19
N ALA A 616 -21.90 4.53 -22.79
CA ALA A 616 -21.59 4.23 -21.39
C ALA A 616 -21.79 5.44 -20.48
N ARG A 617 -21.33 6.62 -20.90
CA ARG A 617 -21.49 7.85 -20.12
C ARG A 617 -22.95 8.15 -19.80
N GLY A 618 -23.82 8.11 -20.82
CA GLY A 618 -25.25 8.36 -20.63
C GLY A 618 -25.91 7.34 -19.71
N LEU A 619 -25.53 6.06 -19.83
CA LEU A 619 -26.06 5.01 -18.95
C LEU A 619 -25.60 5.14 -17.50
N LEU A 620 -24.33 5.52 -17.27
CA LEU A 620 -23.84 5.78 -15.91
C LEU A 620 -24.54 6.98 -15.28
N ASP A 621 -24.77 8.06 -16.03
CA ASP A 621 -25.50 9.23 -15.54
C ASP A 621 -26.95 8.85 -15.17
N GLU A 622 -27.60 7.99 -15.96
CA GLU A 622 -28.93 7.43 -15.62
C GLU A 622 -28.88 6.58 -14.35
N MET A 623 -27.91 5.66 -14.22
CA MET A 623 -27.75 4.83 -13.01
C MET A 623 -27.52 5.68 -11.74
N VAL A 624 -26.70 6.73 -11.83
CA VAL A 624 -26.45 7.69 -10.74
C VAL A 624 -27.72 8.45 -10.38
N HIS A 625 -28.43 8.95 -11.39
CA HIS A 625 -29.68 9.67 -11.18
C HIS A 625 -30.70 8.79 -10.44
N GLU A 626 -30.91 7.58 -10.93
CA GLU A 626 -31.89 6.64 -10.39
C GLU A 626 -31.51 6.16 -8.97
N ALA A 627 -30.22 5.91 -8.72
CA ALA A 627 -29.73 5.58 -7.37
C ALA A 627 -29.96 6.73 -6.38
N TRP A 628 -29.69 7.96 -6.80
CA TRP A 628 -29.94 9.15 -5.97
C TRP A 628 -31.44 9.36 -5.69
N GLN A 629 -32.31 9.18 -6.69
CA GLN A 629 -33.75 9.25 -6.48
C GLN A 629 -34.24 8.20 -5.48
N ALA A 630 -33.65 6.99 -5.49
CA ALA A 630 -33.92 5.99 -4.47
C ALA A 630 -33.45 6.45 -3.07
N THR A 631 -32.26 7.05 -2.95
CA THR A 631 -31.76 7.64 -1.70
C THR A 631 -32.68 8.73 -1.13
N LEU A 632 -33.31 9.56 -1.98
CA LEU A 632 -34.22 10.61 -1.50
C LEU A 632 -35.43 10.07 -0.72
N SER A 633 -35.86 8.83 -0.99
CA SER A 633 -36.91 8.17 -0.20
C SER A 633 -36.50 7.91 1.27
N PHE A 634 -35.21 7.62 1.50
CA PHE A 634 -34.65 7.50 2.84
C PHE A 634 -34.56 8.86 3.49
N TRP A 635 -34.04 9.86 2.76
CA TRP A 635 -33.88 11.23 3.25
C TRP A 635 -35.21 11.89 3.68
N ALA A 636 -36.29 11.60 2.95
CA ALA A 636 -37.63 12.08 3.26
C ALA A 636 -38.16 11.55 4.60
N ASN A 637 -37.62 10.42 5.10
CA ASN A 637 -37.96 9.89 6.41
C ASN A 637 -37.21 10.63 7.52
N GLU A 638 -37.91 11.51 8.23
CA GLU A 638 -37.33 12.33 9.30
C GLU A 638 -36.71 11.50 10.43
N ARG A 639 -37.33 10.37 10.80
CA ARG A 639 -36.83 9.51 11.88
C ARG A 639 -35.50 8.89 11.50
N TRP A 640 -35.38 8.34 10.30
CA TRP A 640 -34.13 7.80 9.77
C TRP A 640 -33.07 8.89 9.64
N ARG A 641 -33.42 10.05 9.08
CA ARG A 641 -32.46 11.17 8.93
C ARG A 641 -31.88 11.62 10.26
N LYS A 642 -32.72 11.84 11.29
CA LYS A 642 -32.26 12.24 12.63
C LYS A 642 -31.45 11.14 13.32
N PHE A 643 -31.76 9.88 13.07
CA PHE A 643 -31.03 8.76 13.65
C PHE A 643 -29.63 8.64 13.02
N VAL A 644 -29.54 8.79 11.70
CA VAL A 644 -28.31 8.50 10.94
C VAL A 644 -27.37 9.70 10.88
N TYR A 645 -27.90 10.93 10.82
CA TYR A 645 -27.10 12.14 10.58
C TYR A 645 -27.18 13.13 11.73
N ARG A 646 -26.02 13.74 12.02
CA ARG A 646 -25.95 14.84 12.98
C ARG A 646 -26.66 16.08 12.45
N GLU A 647 -26.96 17.00 13.34
CA GLU A 647 -27.54 18.28 12.96
C GLU A 647 -26.65 19.03 11.95
N GLY A 648 -27.28 19.68 10.97
CA GLY A 648 -26.59 20.46 9.93
C GLY A 648 -26.18 19.67 8.68
N VAL A 649 -26.28 18.34 8.65
CA VAL A 649 -26.03 17.56 7.43
C VAL A 649 -27.14 17.81 6.40
N THR A 650 -26.75 18.15 5.17
CA THR A 650 -27.68 18.39 4.05
C THR A 650 -27.70 17.22 3.05
N PRO A 651 -28.73 17.10 2.18
CA PRO A 651 -28.73 16.11 1.11
C PRO A 651 -27.51 16.21 0.20
N GLU A 652 -27.05 17.43 -0.09
CA GLU A 652 -25.89 17.68 -0.96
C GLU A 652 -24.61 17.16 -0.32
N MET A 653 -24.42 17.42 0.98
CA MET A 653 -23.30 16.83 1.73
C MET A 653 -23.34 15.31 1.68
N VAL A 654 -24.53 14.70 1.81
CA VAL A 654 -24.66 13.25 1.66
C VAL A 654 -24.27 12.80 0.26
N ARG A 655 -24.80 13.46 -0.77
CA ARG A 655 -24.55 13.13 -2.19
C ARG A 655 -23.06 13.17 -2.54
N ASP A 656 -22.35 14.18 -2.08
CA ASP A 656 -20.91 14.39 -2.38
C ASP A 656 -20.01 13.34 -1.70
N ASN A 657 -20.53 12.70 -0.65
CA ASN A 657 -19.80 11.74 0.18
C ASN A 657 -20.18 10.28 -0.11
N ILE A 658 -21.06 9.97 -1.06
CA ILE A 658 -21.45 8.58 -1.37
C ILE A 658 -20.23 7.76 -1.81
N ILE A 659 -20.09 6.56 -1.25
CA ILE A 659 -19.15 5.57 -1.77
C ILE A 659 -19.82 4.95 -3.01
N CYS A 660 -19.33 5.32 -4.18
CA CYS A 660 -19.91 4.94 -5.45
C CYS A 660 -18.84 4.37 -6.39
N GLY A 661 -19.10 3.21 -6.98
CA GLY A 661 -18.14 2.59 -7.89
C GLY A 661 -18.40 1.13 -8.19
N PHE A 662 -17.34 0.46 -8.65
CA PHE A 662 -17.39 -0.91 -9.16
C PHE A 662 -16.31 -1.78 -8.52
N ASN A 663 -16.66 -3.04 -8.26
CA ASN A 663 -15.68 -4.06 -7.91
C ASN A 663 -15.10 -4.70 -9.17
N SER A 664 -13.79 -4.92 -9.18
CA SER A 664 -13.09 -5.71 -10.18
C SER A 664 -12.25 -6.80 -9.52
N PRO A 665 -12.41 -8.08 -9.91
CA PRO A 665 -13.52 -8.56 -10.74
C PRO A 665 -14.87 -8.45 -10.02
N PRO A 666 -16.00 -8.37 -10.75
CA PRO A 666 -17.33 -8.31 -10.15
C PRO A 666 -17.72 -9.65 -9.52
N SER A 667 -18.70 -9.64 -8.62
CA SER A 667 -19.29 -10.86 -8.06
C SER A 667 -20.34 -11.50 -8.97
N GLN A 668 -20.89 -10.74 -9.93
CA GLN A 668 -21.91 -11.15 -10.90
C GLN A 668 -21.61 -10.48 -12.25
N PHE A 669 -21.75 -11.21 -13.35
CA PHE A 669 -21.55 -10.74 -14.73
C PHE A 669 -22.77 -9.97 -15.24
N GLN A 670 -23.00 -8.84 -14.62
CA GLN A 670 -23.93 -7.84 -15.10
C GLN A 670 -23.56 -6.53 -14.42
N LEU A 671 -23.42 -5.45 -15.20
CA LEU A 671 -22.98 -4.16 -14.71
C LEU A 671 -23.94 -3.65 -13.63
N HIS A 672 -23.42 -3.59 -12.41
CA HIS A 672 -24.08 -2.99 -11.27
C HIS A 672 -23.12 -2.04 -10.57
N MET A 673 -23.63 -0.87 -10.23
CA MET A 673 -22.92 0.15 -9.48
C MET A 673 -23.30 0.03 -8.02
N GLN A 674 -22.29 -0.12 -7.16
CA GLN A 674 -22.50 -0.06 -5.71
C GLN A 674 -22.69 1.40 -5.31
N TRP A 675 -23.76 1.65 -4.56
CA TRP A 675 -24.18 2.97 -4.11
C TRP A 675 -24.40 2.93 -2.61
N ILE A 676 -23.36 3.27 -1.85
CA ILE A 676 -23.38 3.16 -0.39
C ILE A 676 -23.44 4.56 0.19
N VAL A 677 -24.62 4.91 0.70
CA VAL A 677 -24.87 6.19 1.34
C VAL A 677 -24.25 6.17 2.73
N LEU A 678 -23.39 7.14 3.02
CA LEU A 678 -22.73 7.29 4.33
C LEU A 678 -23.67 7.85 5.38
N PRO A 679 -23.40 7.67 6.69
CA PRO A 679 -22.26 6.96 7.28
C PRO A 679 -22.35 5.43 7.12
N LEU A 680 -21.19 4.77 7.17
CA LEU A 680 -21.13 3.32 7.32
C LEU A 680 -21.60 2.91 8.73
N MET A 681 -22.06 1.66 8.86
CA MET A 681 -22.24 1.05 10.19
C MET A 681 -20.88 1.02 10.92
N PRO A 682 -20.83 1.18 12.25
CA PRO A 682 -19.58 1.37 12.99
C PRO A 682 -18.48 0.35 12.68
N PHE A 683 -18.79 -0.95 12.66
CA PHE A 683 -17.79 -1.98 12.34
C PHE A 683 -17.38 -1.99 10.85
N HIS A 684 -18.26 -1.54 9.94
CA HIS A 684 -17.91 -1.37 8.52
C HIS A 684 -17.01 -0.16 8.31
N HIS A 685 -17.20 0.91 9.09
CA HIS A 685 -16.29 2.05 9.12
C HIS A 685 -14.89 1.64 9.58
N GLN A 686 -14.78 0.84 10.64
CA GLN A 686 -13.49 0.30 11.07
C GLN A 686 -12.84 -0.57 9.98
N LYS A 687 -13.59 -1.48 9.36
CA LYS A 687 -13.10 -2.31 8.24
C LYS A 687 -12.66 -1.47 7.04
N LEU A 688 -13.28 -0.32 6.80
CA LEU A 688 -12.83 0.61 5.78
C LEU A 688 -11.47 1.18 6.18
N PHE A 689 -11.31 1.66 7.42
CA PHE A 689 -10.04 2.15 7.97
C PHE A 689 -8.90 1.12 7.92
N ASP A 690 -9.22 -0.16 8.17
CA ASP A 690 -8.28 -1.28 8.11
C ASP A 690 -7.90 -1.68 6.67
N GLY A 691 -8.41 -1.00 5.65
CA GLY A 691 -8.15 -1.33 4.24
C GLY A 691 -8.86 -2.60 3.76
N LEU A 692 -9.90 -3.07 4.46
CA LEU A 692 -10.66 -4.26 4.08
C LEU A 692 -11.80 -3.96 3.12
N HIS A 693 -12.31 -2.71 3.12
CA HIS A 693 -13.27 -2.21 2.12
C HIS A 693 -12.59 -1.28 1.12
N ALA A 694 -13.20 -1.12 -0.05
CA ALA A 694 -12.70 -0.25 -1.13
C ALA A 694 -11.23 -0.52 -1.49
N GLN A 695 -10.80 -1.79 -1.46
CA GLN A 695 -9.41 -2.20 -1.66
C GLN A 695 -8.81 -1.68 -2.96
N ARG A 696 -7.58 -1.15 -2.88
CA ARG A 696 -6.80 -0.70 -4.03
C ARG A 696 -6.64 -1.80 -5.08
N GLY A 697 -6.74 -1.43 -6.36
CA GLY A 697 -6.68 -2.35 -7.51
C GLY A 697 -7.93 -3.22 -7.68
N ARG A 698 -8.87 -3.18 -6.73
CA ARG A 698 -10.12 -3.94 -6.75
C ARG A 698 -11.34 -3.02 -6.81
N TRP A 699 -11.27 -1.88 -6.14
CA TRP A 699 -12.32 -0.88 -6.12
C TRP A 699 -12.01 0.22 -7.13
N PHE A 700 -12.97 0.49 -8.01
CA PHE A 700 -12.88 1.52 -9.04
C PHE A 700 -13.94 2.58 -8.75
N PRO A 701 -13.55 3.71 -8.14
CA PRO A 701 -14.47 4.81 -7.88
C PRO A 701 -15.13 5.27 -9.17
N LEU A 702 -16.41 5.66 -9.09
CA LEU A 702 -17.15 6.18 -10.24
C LEU A 702 -16.42 7.37 -10.87
N GLU A 703 -15.75 8.20 -10.08
CA GLU A 703 -14.98 9.36 -10.53
C GLU A 703 -13.82 8.95 -11.44
N TYR A 704 -13.15 7.81 -11.14
CA TYR A 704 -12.09 7.29 -12.00
C TYR A 704 -12.68 6.77 -13.32
N VAL A 705 -13.73 5.94 -13.24
CA VAL A 705 -14.38 5.37 -14.43
C VAL A 705 -14.97 6.48 -15.32
N SER A 706 -15.54 7.51 -14.73
CA SER A 706 -16.02 8.71 -15.43
C SER A 706 -14.90 9.42 -16.17
N LYS A 707 -13.79 9.74 -15.48
CA LYS A 707 -12.64 10.44 -16.08
C LYS A 707 -12.05 9.70 -17.28
N ILE A 708 -11.90 8.38 -17.20
CA ILE A 708 -11.35 7.60 -18.33
C ILE A 708 -12.33 7.52 -19.52
N LEU A 709 -13.64 7.47 -19.26
CA LEU A 709 -14.66 7.57 -20.31
C LEU A 709 -14.62 8.96 -20.96
N ASP A 710 -14.53 10.02 -20.16
CA ASP A 710 -14.46 11.40 -20.65
C ASP A 710 -13.23 11.62 -21.55
N VAL A 711 -12.08 11.03 -21.20
CA VAL A 711 -10.88 11.02 -22.05
C VAL A 711 -11.17 10.33 -23.39
N LEU A 712 -11.74 9.13 -23.38
CA LEU A 712 -12.06 8.40 -24.61
C LEU A 712 -13.06 9.15 -25.49
N VAL A 713 -14.12 9.72 -24.90
CA VAL A 713 -15.11 10.55 -25.61
C VAL A 713 -14.44 11.77 -26.24
N THR A 714 -13.59 12.47 -25.48
CA THR A 714 -12.88 13.67 -25.96
C THR A 714 -11.93 13.36 -27.11
N GLU A 715 -11.24 12.22 -27.04
CA GLU A 715 -10.34 11.76 -28.10
C GLU A 715 -11.07 11.15 -29.30
N GLY A 716 -12.36 10.85 -29.19
CA GLY A 716 -13.09 10.07 -30.20
C GLY A 716 -12.58 8.63 -30.33
N ASN A 717 -12.04 8.06 -29.24
CA ASN A 717 -11.41 6.74 -29.20
C ASN A 717 -12.23 5.73 -28.37
N THR A 718 -11.88 4.45 -28.50
CA THR A 718 -12.38 3.35 -27.65
C THR A 718 -11.20 2.53 -27.12
N PHE A 719 -11.41 1.79 -26.03
CA PHE A 719 -10.44 0.80 -25.56
C PHE A 719 -10.96 -0.62 -25.87
N ASP A 720 -10.18 -1.41 -26.61
CA ASP A 720 -10.57 -2.78 -27.00
C ASP A 720 -10.41 -3.76 -25.81
N VAL A 721 -11.43 -3.80 -24.95
CA VAL A 721 -11.47 -4.74 -23.83
C VAL A 721 -11.75 -6.16 -24.31
N LYS A 722 -10.93 -7.10 -23.83
CA LYS A 722 -11.07 -8.55 -23.99
C LYS A 722 -11.41 -9.19 -22.64
N SER A 723 -11.87 -10.44 -22.65
CA SER A 723 -12.21 -11.17 -21.42
C SER A 723 -11.03 -11.28 -20.44
N ASP A 724 -9.81 -11.31 -20.97
CA ASP A 724 -8.55 -11.42 -20.23
C ASP A 724 -7.83 -10.07 -20.00
N THR A 725 -8.37 -8.96 -20.49
CA THR A 725 -7.82 -7.61 -20.24
C THR A 725 -7.78 -7.35 -18.74
N SER A 726 -6.57 -7.19 -18.19
CA SER A 726 -6.39 -6.92 -16.76
C SER A 726 -6.76 -5.49 -16.41
N VAL A 727 -7.11 -5.23 -15.15
CA VAL A 727 -7.29 -3.85 -14.68
C VAL A 727 -5.98 -3.06 -14.68
N ASP A 728 -4.85 -3.73 -14.47
CA ASP A 728 -3.52 -3.09 -14.49
C ASP A 728 -3.19 -2.55 -15.88
N GLU A 729 -3.56 -3.27 -16.94
CA GLU A 729 -3.41 -2.81 -18.33
C GLU A 729 -4.22 -1.53 -18.57
N ILE A 730 -5.47 -1.49 -18.10
CA ILE A 730 -6.34 -0.30 -18.20
C ILE A 730 -5.73 0.86 -17.40
N ILE A 731 -5.30 0.63 -16.15
CA ILE A 731 -4.66 1.64 -15.31
C ILE A 731 -3.42 2.21 -16.00
N GLN A 732 -2.51 1.35 -16.49
CA GLN A 732 -1.29 1.79 -17.18
C GLN A 732 -1.60 2.60 -18.44
N TYR A 733 -2.63 2.21 -19.19
CA TYR A 733 -3.05 2.91 -20.39
C TYR A 733 -3.55 4.34 -20.10
N PHE A 734 -4.34 4.52 -19.04
CA PHE A 734 -4.91 5.83 -18.68
C PHE A 734 -3.98 6.69 -17.82
N ASN A 735 -3.07 6.10 -17.04
CA ASN A 735 -1.98 6.84 -16.39
C ASN A 735 -1.13 7.58 -17.43
N LYS A 736 -0.86 6.97 -18.59
CA LYS A 736 -0.15 7.62 -19.72
C LYS A 736 -0.93 8.79 -20.35
N ARG A 737 -2.23 8.90 -20.06
CA ARG A 737 -3.14 9.96 -20.52
C ARG A 737 -3.51 10.96 -19.41
N GLY A 738 -2.79 10.92 -18.29
CA GLY A 738 -2.98 11.88 -17.19
C GLY A 738 -4.18 11.58 -16.28
N VAL A 739 -4.78 10.40 -16.36
CA VAL A 739 -5.80 9.95 -15.40
C VAL A 739 -5.18 8.90 -14.48
N TYR A 740 -4.69 9.36 -13.32
CA TYR A 740 -3.96 8.52 -12.38
C TYR A 740 -4.89 7.79 -11.42
N TYR A 741 -4.99 6.47 -11.55
CA TYR A 741 -5.85 5.65 -10.68
C TYR A 741 -5.54 5.82 -9.19
N GLU A 742 -4.25 5.77 -8.82
CA GLU A 742 -3.81 5.87 -7.43
C GLU A 742 -4.24 7.19 -6.77
N GLU A 743 -4.16 8.30 -7.50
CA GLU A 743 -4.56 9.61 -6.99
C GLU A 743 -6.06 9.68 -6.75
N VAL A 744 -6.86 9.29 -7.76
CA VAL A 744 -8.33 9.31 -7.66
C VAL A 744 -8.82 8.34 -6.57
N TRP A 745 -8.23 7.14 -6.50
CA TRP A 745 -8.57 6.18 -5.47
C TRP A 745 -8.21 6.71 -4.08
N ALA A 746 -7.01 7.25 -3.86
CA ALA A 746 -6.58 7.74 -2.56
C ALA A 746 -7.42 8.93 -2.09
N GLU A 747 -7.73 9.87 -2.99
CA GLU A 747 -8.60 11.02 -2.70
C GLU A 747 -10.00 10.57 -2.24
N ARG A 748 -10.62 9.66 -3.00
CA ARG A 748 -11.95 9.14 -2.68
C ARG A 748 -11.93 8.28 -1.42
N TYR A 749 -10.92 7.43 -1.25
CA TYR A 749 -10.76 6.60 -0.06
C TYR A 749 -10.62 7.45 1.22
N GLN A 750 -9.83 8.54 1.19
CA GLN A 750 -9.75 9.49 2.30
C GLN A 750 -11.11 10.13 2.60
N THR A 751 -11.90 10.44 1.58
CA THR A 751 -13.26 10.96 1.74
C THR A 751 -14.17 9.92 2.41
N TYR A 752 -14.08 8.66 1.99
CA TYR A 752 -14.84 7.56 2.59
C TYR A 752 -14.51 7.35 4.08
N CYS A 753 -13.23 7.46 4.46
CA CYS A 753 -12.80 7.35 5.85
C CYS A 753 -13.35 8.46 6.75
N LYS A 754 -13.69 9.64 6.18
CA LYS A 754 -14.36 10.74 6.90
C LYS A 754 -15.86 10.49 7.12
N SER A 755 -16.40 9.34 6.70
CA SER A 755 -17.83 9.01 6.81
C SER A 755 -18.39 9.15 8.22
N TYR A 756 -17.61 8.84 9.25
CA TYR A 756 -18.04 8.95 10.64
C TYR A 756 -18.40 10.38 11.05
N SER A 757 -17.76 11.38 10.42
CA SER A 757 -18.06 12.79 10.69
C SER A 757 -19.49 13.19 10.32
N LEU A 758 -20.19 12.45 9.47
CA LEU A 758 -21.59 12.70 9.14
C LEU A 758 -22.56 12.03 10.13
N SER A 759 -22.07 11.05 10.90
CA SER A 759 -22.91 10.16 11.68
C SER A 759 -23.48 10.81 12.94
N ASN A 760 -24.61 10.27 13.40
CA ASN A 760 -25.21 10.54 14.70
C ASN A 760 -25.27 9.28 15.56
N TRP A 761 -24.25 8.41 15.47
CA TRP A 761 -24.17 7.23 16.33
C TRP A 761 -23.94 7.67 17.78
N GLN A 762 -24.89 7.39 18.66
CA GLN A 762 -24.81 7.78 20.06
C GLN A 762 -24.48 6.59 20.95
N ALA A 763 -23.83 6.82 22.09
CA ALA A 763 -23.42 5.75 22.99
C ALA A 763 -24.63 4.98 23.55
N GLU A 764 -25.76 5.64 23.75
CA GLU A 764 -26.99 5.02 24.28
C GLU A 764 -27.63 4.03 23.30
N ASP A 765 -27.25 4.10 22.02
CA ASP A 765 -27.73 3.16 20.99
C ASP A 765 -27.00 1.81 21.04
N PHE A 766 -25.88 1.71 21.78
CA PHE A 766 -24.99 0.56 21.79
C PHE A 766 -24.65 0.11 23.23
N LYS A 767 -24.35 -1.18 23.39
CA LYS A 767 -23.90 -1.74 24.68
C LYS A 767 -22.38 -1.73 24.84
N TYR A 768 -21.66 -1.78 23.72
CA TYR A 768 -20.25 -2.10 23.72
C TYR A 768 -19.45 -1.16 22.82
N VAL A 769 -18.16 -1.09 23.11
CA VAL A 769 -17.14 -0.62 22.16
C VAL A 769 -16.15 -1.74 21.90
N VAL A 770 -15.54 -1.75 20.72
CA VAL A 770 -14.60 -2.78 20.30
C VAL A 770 -13.29 -2.16 19.87
N PHE A 771 -12.18 -2.74 20.31
CA PHE A 771 -10.82 -2.36 19.92
C PHE A 771 -9.95 -3.59 19.72
N GLN A 772 -9.27 -3.67 18.58
CA GLN A 772 -8.37 -4.79 18.24
C GLN A 772 -9.01 -6.18 18.47
N GLY A 773 -10.31 -6.31 18.17
CA GLY A 773 -11.07 -7.55 18.33
C GLY A 773 -11.51 -7.88 19.76
N LYS A 774 -11.27 -6.99 20.74
CA LYS A 774 -11.75 -7.13 22.12
C LYS A 774 -12.99 -6.28 22.35
N VAL A 775 -14.00 -6.86 22.99
CA VAL A 775 -15.26 -6.20 23.31
C VAL A 775 -15.19 -5.64 24.73
N HIS A 776 -15.58 -4.38 24.91
CA HIS A 776 -15.61 -3.71 26.21
C HIS A 776 -16.99 -3.13 26.48
N GLU A 777 -17.40 -3.15 27.75
CA GLU A 777 -18.64 -2.49 28.18
C GLU A 777 -18.51 -0.96 28.11
N ILE A 778 -19.60 -0.30 27.70
CA ILE A 778 -19.73 1.16 27.84
C ILE A 778 -20.17 1.44 29.29
N GLN A 779 -19.26 1.96 30.11
CA GLN A 779 -19.58 2.26 31.51
C GLN A 779 -20.34 3.59 31.63
N GLU A 780 -19.88 4.61 30.92
CA GLU A 780 -20.43 5.96 30.96
C GLU A 780 -20.12 6.68 29.64
N ALA A 781 -21.12 7.36 29.09
CA ALA A 781 -20.96 8.26 27.96
C ALA A 781 -20.78 9.69 28.46
N LEU A 782 -19.71 10.36 28.03
CA LEU A 782 -19.39 11.72 28.42
C LEU A 782 -20.05 12.72 27.45
N PRO A 783 -20.37 13.95 27.90
CA PRO A 783 -21.06 14.95 27.08
C PRO A 783 -20.33 15.37 25.79
N ASP A 784 -19.03 15.14 25.70
CA ASP A 784 -18.19 15.45 24.55
C ASP A 784 -18.07 14.28 23.55
N GLY A 785 -18.82 13.19 23.76
CA GLY A 785 -18.82 12.00 22.93
C GLY A 785 -17.76 10.96 23.29
N ARG A 786 -16.91 11.23 24.30
CA ARG A 786 -15.98 10.23 24.84
C ARG A 786 -16.72 9.17 25.67
N ILE A 787 -16.13 7.99 25.77
CA ILE A 787 -16.68 6.86 26.53
C ILE A 787 -15.69 6.38 27.57
N CYS A 788 -16.14 6.25 28.81
CA CYS A 788 -15.46 5.51 29.85
C CYS A 788 -15.58 4.01 29.56
N VAL A 789 -14.46 3.35 29.32
CA VAL A 789 -14.41 1.92 28.98
C VAL A 789 -14.46 1.08 30.26
N GLY A 790 -15.41 0.15 30.30
CA GLY A 790 -15.58 -0.81 31.39
C GLY A 790 -14.76 -2.09 31.20
N GLU A 791 -15.25 -3.18 31.78
CA GLU A 791 -14.57 -4.48 31.71
C GLU A 791 -14.48 -5.03 30.28
N THR A 792 -13.39 -5.74 29.99
CA THR A 792 -13.25 -6.50 28.74
C THR A 792 -14.07 -7.79 28.86
N LEU A 793 -14.96 -8.01 27.89
CA LEU A 793 -15.87 -9.15 27.85
C LEU A 793 -15.36 -10.24 26.89
N GLN A 794 -15.64 -11.49 27.23
CA GLN A 794 -15.35 -12.65 26.37
C GLN A 794 -16.49 -12.88 25.36
N ILE A 795 -16.73 -11.88 24.52
CA ILE A 795 -17.73 -11.92 23.44
C ILE A 795 -17.00 -11.91 22.11
N ASP A 796 -17.44 -12.73 21.15
CA ASP A 796 -16.93 -12.69 19.79
C ASP A 796 -17.46 -11.44 19.07
N PRO A 797 -16.60 -10.48 18.66
CA PRO A 797 -17.07 -9.31 17.93
C PRO A 797 -17.78 -9.66 16.62
N VAL A 798 -17.48 -10.81 16.00
CA VAL A 798 -18.13 -11.22 14.75
C VAL A 798 -19.62 -11.51 14.94
N SER A 799 -20.02 -12.07 16.09
CA SER A 799 -21.44 -12.29 16.38
C SER A 799 -22.18 -10.97 16.57
N LEU A 800 -21.57 -10.01 17.27
CA LEU A 800 -22.13 -8.66 17.42
C LEU A 800 -22.29 -7.96 16.07
N HIS A 801 -21.28 -8.06 15.18
CA HIS A 801 -21.40 -7.47 13.83
C HIS A 801 -22.57 -8.05 13.05
N HIS A 802 -22.85 -9.34 13.20
CA HIS A 802 -23.98 -9.99 12.54
C HIS A 802 -25.33 -9.46 13.08
N GLU A 803 -25.48 -9.38 14.40
CA GLU A 803 -26.67 -8.85 15.06
C GLU A 803 -26.91 -7.38 14.72
N ASP A 804 -25.88 -6.54 14.87
CA ASP A 804 -25.92 -5.11 14.54
C ASP A 804 -26.33 -4.91 13.09
N LYS A 805 -25.75 -5.69 12.17
CA LYS A 805 -26.12 -5.61 10.76
C LYS A 805 -27.59 -5.97 10.53
N LEU A 806 -28.11 -7.01 11.16
CA LEU A 806 -29.52 -7.39 11.03
C LEU A 806 -30.46 -6.28 11.50
N LEU A 807 -30.07 -5.55 12.54
CA LEU A 807 -30.87 -4.47 13.14
C LEU A 807 -30.74 -3.14 12.41
N LEU A 808 -29.55 -2.80 11.91
CA LEU A 808 -29.23 -1.49 11.32
C LEU A 808 -29.39 -1.44 9.79
N GLN A 809 -29.38 -2.57 9.10
CA GLN A 809 -29.60 -2.59 7.65
C GLN A 809 -31.07 -2.30 7.32
N ASN A 810 -31.35 -1.45 6.33
CA ASN A 810 -32.70 -1.29 5.79
C ASN A 810 -33.02 -2.34 4.72
N TYR A 811 -32.45 -3.54 4.78
CA TYR A 811 -32.72 -4.55 3.76
C TYR A 811 -34.21 -4.95 3.79
N GLY A 812 -35.00 -4.40 2.85
CA GLY A 812 -36.46 -4.28 2.96
C GLY A 812 -37.25 -5.47 2.44
N ARG A 813 -36.78 -6.71 2.64
CA ARG A 813 -37.60 -7.90 2.40
C ARG A 813 -38.50 -8.11 3.62
N ARG A 814 -39.81 -7.86 3.48
CA ARG A 814 -40.77 -8.27 4.53
C ARG A 814 -40.64 -9.77 4.73
N MET A 815 -40.46 -10.24 5.96
CA MET A 815 -40.55 -11.67 6.23
C MET A 815 -42.02 -12.06 6.14
N GLU A 816 -42.38 -12.80 5.09
CA GLU A 816 -43.72 -13.35 4.90
C GLU A 816 -43.62 -14.87 5.06
N ASN A 817 -44.24 -15.42 6.12
CA ASN A 817 -44.16 -16.86 6.48
C ASN A 817 -42.72 -17.38 6.59
N ASP A 818 -41.86 -16.67 7.33
CA ASP A 818 -40.42 -16.97 7.50
C ASP A 818 -39.61 -16.97 6.19
N ARG A 819 -40.18 -16.44 5.10
CA ARG A 819 -39.47 -16.29 3.82
C ARG A 819 -39.19 -14.82 3.53
N PRO A 820 -38.04 -14.50 2.93
CA PRO A 820 -37.77 -13.15 2.48
C PRO A 820 -38.76 -12.78 1.36
N GLY A 821 -39.64 -11.82 1.61
CA GLY A 821 -40.55 -11.25 0.62
C GLY A 821 -39.82 -10.34 -0.38
N GLY A 822 -40.56 -9.68 -1.25
CA GLY A 822 -40.02 -8.79 -2.28
C GLY A 822 -40.94 -8.72 -3.48
N THR A 823 -40.43 -8.20 -4.59
CA THR A 823 -41.17 -8.12 -5.85
C THR A 823 -40.30 -8.44 -7.05
N TYR A 824 -40.90 -8.50 -8.23
CA TYR A 824 -40.22 -8.69 -9.51
C TYR A 824 -40.06 -7.37 -10.25
N TYR A 825 -39.17 -7.35 -11.22
CA TYR A 825 -38.98 -6.20 -12.09
C TYR A 825 -40.19 -6.05 -13.03
N LYS A 826 -40.90 -4.92 -12.93
CA LYS A 826 -42.09 -4.63 -13.73
C LYS A 826 -41.78 -4.58 -15.23
N HIS A 827 -40.60 -4.07 -15.57
CA HIS A 827 -40.14 -3.88 -16.95
C HIS A 827 -39.22 -5.03 -17.41
N HIS A 828 -39.50 -6.25 -16.94
CA HIS A 828 -38.74 -7.44 -17.27
C HIS A 828 -38.58 -7.60 -18.79
N LYS A 829 -37.40 -8.08 -19.21
CA LYS A 829 -37.07 -8.20 -20.64
C LYS A 829 -37.65 -9.48 -21.22
N ALA A 830 -38.01 -9.42 -22.50
CA ALA A 830 -38.37 -10.62 -23.25
C ALA A 830 -37.18 -11.59 -23.28
N LEU A 831 -37.48 -12.89 -23.33
CA LEU A 831 -36.49 -13.97 -23.33
C LEU A 831 -35.80 -14.12 -24.71
N LYS A 832 -35.14 -13.06 -25.18
CA LYS A 832 -34.43 -12.99 -26.47
C LYS A 832 -33.39 -11.88 -26.45
N ILE A 833 -32.51 -11.87 -27.45
CA ILE A 833 -31.58 -10.76 -27.69
C ILE A 833 -32.24 -9.71 -28.62
N GLY A 834 -31.95 -8.43 -28.40
CA GLY A 834 -32.36 -7.34 -29.29
C GLY A 834 -33.68 -6.67 -28.87
N ASP A 835 -34.52 -6.30 -29.83
CA ASP A 835 -35.69 -5.44 -29.58
C ASP A 835 -36.70 -6.05 -28.60
N GLY A 836 -36.94 -5.36 -27.49
CA GLY A 836 -37.78 -5.80 -26.37
C GLY A 836 -37.14 -6.86 -25.47
N GLY A 837 -35.99 -7.42 -25.86
CA GLY A 837 -35.16 -8.31 -25.07
C GLY A 837 -33.99 -7.58 -24.40
N ILE A 838 -32.91 -8.30 -24.14
CA ILE A 838 -31.65 -7.70 -23.68
C ILE A 838 -30.73 -7.41 -24.87
N ARG A 839 -30.10 -6.24 -24.90
CA ARG A 839 -29.07 -5.92 -25.90
C ARG A 839 -27.72 -6.42 -25.42
N ILE A 840 -26.85 -6.85 -26.32
CA ILE A 840 -25.49 -7.27 -25.96
C ILE A 840 -24.58 -6.06 -26.08
N TRP A 841 -23.74 -5.83 -25.07
CA TRP A 841 -22.76 -4.74 -25.15
C TRP A 841 -21.69 -5.03 -26.21
N PRO A 842 -21.23 -4.02 -26.97
CA PRO A 842 -20.25 -4.23 -28.04
C PRO A 842 -19.01 -5.00 -27.59
N GLY A 843 -18.64 -6.04 -28.35
CA GLY A 843 -17.51 -6.94 -28.08
C GLY A 843 -17.85 -8.17 -27.25
N LEU A 844 -19.08 -8.29 -26.76
CA LEU A 844 -19.57 -9.51 -26.10
C LEU A 844 -20.35 -10.43 -27.07
N GLU A 845 -20.53 -9.99 -28.32
CA GLU A 845 -20.99 -10.86 -29.39
C GLU A 845 -19.92 -11.93 -29.68
N ARG A 846 -20.35 -13.15 -30.01
CA ARG A 846 -19.45 -14.21 -30.51
C ARG A 846 -19.72 -14.41 -31.98
#